data_AF-A0A1Y1XGZ6-F1
#
_entry.id   AF-A0A1Y1XGZ6-F1
#
_cell.length_a   1.000
_cell.length_b   1.000
_cell.length_c   1.000
_cell.angle_alpha   90.00
_cell.angle_beta   90.00
_cell.angle_gamma   90.00
#
_symmetry.space_group_name_H-M   'P 1'
#
loop_
_entity.id
_entity.type
_entity.pdbx_description
1 polymer ?
#
loop_
_entity_poly.entity_id
_entity_poly.type
_entity_poly.pdbx_seq_one_letter_code
_entity_poly.pdbx_strand_id
1 'polypeptide(L)'
;MAIPFTVQIRTLLFNSTTFTNCGLKNNVDLYPPPPHSEHWDSEANNWNWTTFFNYGSMIKDCLVDYPGITFFGENSEELRFLSMYVQSVGIPFIIENDNKVKKFATENEIDFADRFEILKEAFANKIVNPWITEESLNEWKQKDYPKTFEDYKKFIKKSNEEVLKLYSDKPSIMGMAIANPEKMVKYFYVPGKSSYYGGEGFVITNKKDNKYNDEAFDLITYFIDNTLPFLHNANSYITPFEDTENLNCKQTTENLAECNNYIDTAKSDVYYFINKSNEYVIIKAKHVSTTVTGGNAKLIIDDTDFLKEYYPSEGNVKQIEFTCGSQQNYQKKIITYYNNRIDLPIFSNNAMTTLTIKSTNDYFNSNSNKDVSLCSVANEMLKIARPIQYPLNGFNKMDEIEKYELVAILFNNFYNVHKDKKDATLKDNLEEFKTLVDYYILPNCDEFRTNVSYGSCQASSLTKQVIYSDCIPNENTHTTVLCSYIPYNNIISILSFIVIGFSFITGLVCLFLMIKYRKSKNLSAFGMDFSIILLFATFILTVSIFFWLGEISQEKCLLRIWFQTLGLTNIVGSILLKEERISSIFIGRDVQKIFTPKMKDIYIKLGILNLIQIGLLLFWSFYKRDIKYMSEKEYNNNIDIPIEYCDIFSSRLVAVMFLFIFCMIIYTLLISIKIRNIPKEFNEVIHLLFIDYIYMYI
;
A
#
# COMPACT_ATOMS: atom_id res chain seq x y z
N MET A 1 1.92 -15.61 39.29
CA MET A 1 1.61 -15.57 37.85
C MET A 1 1.40 -14.12 37.51
N ALA A 2 2.25 -13.52 36.69
CA ALA A 2 2.04 -12.16 36.21
C ALA A 2 1.26 -12.27 34.91
N ILE A 3 0.00 -11.82 34.90
CA ILE A 3 -0.70 -11.59 33.64
C ILE A 3 -0.15 -10.24 33.15
N PRO A 4 0.58 -10.18 32.02
CA PRO A 4 0.98 -8.91 31.45
C PRO A 4 -0.28 -8.20 30.96
N PHE A 5 -0.86 -7.42 31.86
CA PHE A 5 -2.03 -6.60 31.60
C PHE A 5 -1.54 -5.18 31.39
N THR A 6 -1.15 -4.86 30.15
CA THR A 6 -0.75 -3.51 29.77
C THR A 6 -1.95 -2.75 29.26
N VAL A 7 -2.79 -2.30 30.18
CA VAL A 7 -3.86 -1.37 29.87
C VAL A 7 -3.43 -0.01 30.40
N GLN A 8 -3.38 0.97 29.50
CA GLN A 8 -3.28 2.37 29.84
C GLN A 8 -4.63 2.81 30.44
N ILE A 9 -4.88 2.38 31.68
CA ILE A 9 -6.07 2.73 32.44
C ILE A 9 -5.86 4.16 32.91
N ARG A 10 -6.39 5.11 32.13
CA ARG A 10 -6.69 6.42 32.68
C ARG A 10 -7.89 6.25 33.60
N THR A 11 -7.62 6.36 34.89
CA THR A 11 -8.68 6.45 35.87
C THR A 11 -9.43 7.75 35.61
N LEU A 12 -10.70 7.64 35.27
CA LEU A 12 -11.61 8.77 35.39
C LEU A 12 -11.61 9.16 36.87
N LEU A 13 -10.92 10.23 37.21
CA LEU A 13 -10.94 10.74 38.57
C LEU A 13 -12.19 11.60 38.72
N PHE A 14 -12.90 11.44 39.82
CA PHE A 14 -14.04 12.29 40.12
C PHE A 14 -14.09 12.62 41.60
N ASN A 15 -14.66 13.78 41.91
CA ASN A 15 -14.89 14.20 43.28
C ASN A 15 -16.31 13.83 43.72
N SER A 16 -16.46 12.79 44.53
CA SER A 16 -17.77 12.31 45.01
C SER A 16 -18.56 13.39 45.78
N THR A 17 -17.87 14.33 46.43
CA THR A 17 -18.50 15.46 47.11
C THR A 17 -19.11 16.42 46.10
N THR A 18 -18.45 16.67 44.97
CA THR A 18 -19.02 17.46 43.87
C THR A 18 -20.29 16.82 43.36
N PHE A 19 -20.28 15.50 43.14
CA PHE A 19 -21.46 14.79 42.65
C PHE A 19 -22.65 14.89 43.61
N THR A 20 -22.40 14.64 44.90
CA THR A 20 -23.42 14.73 45.96
C THR A 20 -23.99 16.14 46.08
N ASN A 21 -23.12 17.15 46.11
CA ASN A 21 -23.55 18.54 46.27
C ASN A 21 -24.33 19.05 45.04
N CYS A 22 -23.90 18.69 43.83
CA CYS A 22 -24.57 19.09 42.61
C CYS A 22 -25.91 18.39 42.41
N GLY A 23 -26.00 17.09 42.74
CA GLY A 23 -27.26 16.37 42.75
C GLY A 23 -28.29 17.01 43.69
N LEU A 24 -27.86 17.35 44.92
CA LEU A 24 -28.72 18.01 45.91
C LEU A 24 -29.13 19.44 45.49
N LYS A 25 -28.20 20.24 44.95
CA LYS A 25 -28.42 21.67 44.67
C LYS A 25 -29.39 21.90 43.51
N ASN A 26 -29.29 21.09 42.45
CA ASN A 26 -30.09 21.29 41.24
C ASN A 26 -31.31 20.36 41.15
N ASN A 27 -31.51 19.47 42.12
CA ASN A 27 -32.51 18.39 42.07
C ASN A 27 -32.37 17.57 40.78
N VAL A 28 -31.12 17.26 40.41
CA VAL A 28 -30.75 16.51 39.22
C VAL A 28 -30.20 15.15 39.64
N ASP A 29 -30.62 14.11 38.94
CA ASP A 29 -30.15 12.73 39.10
C ASP A 29 -28.69 12.58 38.65
N LEU A 30 -27.76 12.97 39.52
CA LEU A 30 -26.32 12.91 39.28
C LEU A 30 -25.67 11.86 40.19
N TYR A 31 -25.34 10.70 39.61
CA TYR A 31 -24.75 9.57 40.33
C TYR A 31 -23.24 9.46 40.08
N PRO A 32 -22.43 9.02 41.07
CA PRO A 32 -21.02 8.72 40.83
C PRO A 32 -20.84 7.74 39.65
N PRO A 33 -19.80 7.88 38.81
CA PRO A 33 -19.52 6.96 37.71
C PRO A 33 -19.37 5.50 38.18
N PRO A 34 -19.61 4.50 37.30
CA PRO A 34 -19.38 3.09 37.63
C PRO A 34 -17.94 2.83 38.12
N PRO A 35 -17.73 1.86 39.04
CA PRO A 35 -18.72 0.97 39.65
C PRO A 35 -19.34 1.53 40.95
N HIS A 36 -19.20 2.83 41.24
CA HIS A 36 -19.50 3.37 42.56
C HIS A 36 -21.00 3.62 42.85
N SER A 37 -21.90 3.27 41.93
CA SER A 37 -23.34 3.44 42.08
C SER A 37 -24.10 2.29 41.43
N GLU A 38 -24.98 1.65 42.20
CA GLU A 38 -25.90 0.59 41.73
C GLU A 38 -26.84 1.08 40.61
N HIS A 39 -26.97 2.41 40.44
CA HIS A 39 -27.72 3.03 39.35
C HIS A 39 -27.32 2.49 37.97
N TRP A 40 -26.04 2.17 37.79
CA TRP A 40 -25.46 1.74 36.51
C TRP A 40 -25.54 0.22 36.28
N ASP A 41 -26.03 -0.55 37.25
CA ASP A 41 -26.14 -2.02 37.13
C ASP A 41 -27.38 -2.44 36.30
N SER A 42 -28.26 -1.48 35.97
CA SER A 42 -29.45 -1.73 35.16
C SER A 42 -29.18 -1.50 33.66
N GLU A 43 -29.70 -2.38 32.80
CA GLU A 43 -29.58 -2.25 31.33
C GLU A 43 -30.15 -0.92 30.77
N ALA A 44 -31.02 -0.26 31.53
CA ALA A 44 -31.61 1.04 31.16
C ALA A 44 -30.62 2.22 31.30
N ASN A 45 -29.59 2.08 32.14
CA ASN A 45 -28.68 3.16 32.49
C ASN A 45 -27.26 2.82 32.03
N ASN A 46 -26.97 3.08 30.76
CA ASN A 46 -25.64 2.85 30.21
C ASN A 46 -24.74 4.07 30.42
N TRP A 47 -23.62 3.86 31.11
CA TRP A 47 -22.54 4.83 31.15
C TRP A 47 -21.83 4.87 29.79
N ASN A 48 -22.05 5.94 29.03
CA ASN A 48 -21.46 6.17 27.72
C ASN A 48 -20.94 7.62 27.61
N TRP A 49 -20.33 7.98 26.48
CA TRP A 49 -19.79 9.34 26.28
C TRP A 49 -20.86 10.42 26.31
N THR A 50 -22.09 10.12 25.90
CA THR A 50 -23.21 11.06 26.01
C THR A 50 -23.52 11.38 27.45
N THR A 51 -23.67 10.36 28.29
CA THR A 51 -23.86 10.52 29.73
C THR A 51 -22.68 11.25 30.38
N PHE A 52 -21.45 10.90 29.99
CA PHE A 52 -20.23 11.56 30.49
C PHE A 52 -20.22 13.07 30.23
N PHE A 53 -20.43 13.51 28.98
CA PHE A 53 -20.43 14.93 28.66
C PHE A 53 -21.64 15.67 29.24
N ASN A 54 -22.81 15.03 29.29
CA ASN A 54 -23.99 15.58 29.93
C ASN A 54 -23.75 15.84 31.42
N TYR A 55 -23.13 14.90 32.12
CA TYR A 55 -22.75 15.06 33.52
C TYR A 55 -21.70 16.17 33.69
N GLY A 56 -20.75 16.28 32.76
CA GLY A 56 -19.84 17.41 32.70
C GLY A 56 -20.61 18.74 32.61
N SER A 57 -21.61 18.85 31.73
CA SER A 57 -22.44 20.05 31.62
C SER A 57 -23.18 20.36 32.93
N MET A 58 -23.82 19.36 33.52
CA MET A 58 -24.57 19.51 34.78
C MET A 58 -23.66 19.98 35.94
N ILE A 59 -22.45 19.42 36.03
CA ILE A 59 -21.47 19.81 37.05
C ILE A 59 -21.00 21.25 36.80
N LYS A 60 -20.72 21.62 35.55
CA LYS A 60 -20.37 22.99 35.19
C LYS A 60 -21.46 23.98 35.61
N ASP A 61 -22.71 23.70 35.26
CA ASP A 61 -23.85 24.57 35.58
C ASP A 61 -24.08 24.68 37.09
N CYS A 62 -23.85 23.60 37.82
CA CYS A 62 -23.93 23.55 39.28
C CYS A 62 -22.87 24.44 39.97
N LEU A 63 -21.62 24.35 39.51
CA LEU A 63 -20.48 24.96 40.18
C LEU A 63 -20.33 26.46 39.88
N VAL A 64 -20.83 26.95 38.74
CA VAL A 64 -20.74 28.35 38.26
C VAL A 64 -19.28 28.81 38.11
N ASP A 65 -18.86 29.09 36.88
CA ASP A 65 -17.47 29.47 36.51
C ASP A 65 -16.43 28.33 36.53
N TYR A 66 -16.83 27.11 36.91
CA TYR A 66 -15.97 25.93 36.89
C TYR A 66 -16.31 24.99 35.73
N PRO A 67 -15.31 24.33 35.13
CA PRO A 67 -15.50 23.31 34.12
C PRO A 67 -16.03 22.03 34.79
N GLY A 68 -16.81 21.25 34.05
CA GLY A 68 -17.26 19.94 34.50
C GLY A 68 -16.18 18.86 34.36
N ILE A 69 -15.24 19.07 33.44
CA ILE A 69 -14.17 18.15 33.09
C ILE A 69 -12.83 18.87 33.16
N THR A 70 -11.86 18.28 33.86
CA THR A 70 -10.49 18.79 34.00
C THR A 70 -9.50 17.93 33.22
N PHE A 71 -8.79 18.57 32.29
CA PHE A 71 -7.64 18.11 31.50
C PHE A 71 -6.40 18.84 31.97
N PHE A 72 -5.32 18.10 32.22
CA PHE A 72 -4.05 18.68 32.66
C PHE A 72 -3.14 18.99 31.47
N GLY A 73 -3.29 18.27 30.35
CA GLY A 73 -2.60 18.56 29.09
C GLY A 73 -1.13 18.13 29.07
N GLU A 74 -0.54 17.81 30.22
CA GLU A 74 0.81 17.25 30.27
C GLU A 74 0.84 15.80 29.74
N ASN A 75 1.98 15.38 29.15
CA ASN A 75 2.25 14.00 28.74
C ASN A 75 1.25 13.45 27.70
N SER A 76 0.84 14.30 26.76
CA SER A 76 0.00 13.90 25.61
C SER A 76 -1.34 13.31 26.06
N GLU A 77 -1.88 13.80 27.17
CA GLU A 77 -3.19 13.42 27.70
C GLU A 77 -4.30 13.59 26.68
N GLU A 78 -4.20 14.60 25.81
CA GLU A 78 -5.19 14.85 24.76
C GLU A 78 -5.21 13.74 23.72
N LEU A 79 -4.04 13.29 23.25
CA LEU A 79 -3.94 12.18 22.29
C LEU A 79 -4.48 10.89 22.91
N ARG A 80 -4.16 10.63 24.17
CA ARG A 80 -4.65 9.45 24.91
C ARG A 80 -6.16 9.48 25.05
N PHE A 81 -6.70 10.62 25.45
CA PHE A 81 -8.14 10.82 25.56
C PHE A 81 -8.84 10.68 24.20
N LEU A 82 -8.32 11.31 23.15
CA LEU A 82 -8.88 11.21 21.80
C LEU A 82 -8.89 9.76 21.32
N SER A 83 -7.79 9.02 21.47
CA SER A 83 -7.76 7.62 21.04
C SER A 83 -8.77 6.78 21.81
N MET A 84 -8.89 6.96 23.13
CA MET A 84 -9.89 6.25 23.93
C MET A 84 -11.32 6.57 23.45
N TYR A 85 -11.59 7.85 23.19
CA TYR A 85 -12.87 8.31 22.65
C TYR A 85 -13.16 7.65 21.30
N VAL A 86 -12.27 7.82 20.32
CA VAL A 86 -12.40 7.33 18.93
C VAL A 86 -12.61 5.82 18.89
N GLN A 87 -11.84 5.05 19.67
CA GLN A 87 -11.99 3.60 19.75
C GLN A 87 -13.34 3.17 20.32
N SER A 88 -13.78 3.81 21.41
CA SER A 88 -15.06 3.47 22.05
C SER A 88 -16.30 3.83 21.23
N VAL A 89 -16.20 4.81 20.32
CA VAL A 89 -17.26 5.11 19.35
C VAL A 89 -17.12 4.29 18.08
N GLY A 90 -16.26 3.27 18.09
CA GLY A 90 -16.11 2.28 17.05
C GLY A 90 -15.33 2.72 15.82
N ILE A 91 -14.33 3.57 16.02
CA ILE A 91 -13.42 4.04 14.98
C ILE A 91 -12.01 3.56 15.40
N PRO A 92 -11.28 2.80 14.58
CA PRO A 92 -9.87 2.52 14.87
C PRO A 92 -9.10 3.84 14.93
N PHE A 93 -7.98 3.94 15.66
CA PHE A 93 -7.22 5.20 15.66
C PHE A 93 -6.26 5.27 14.45
N ILE A 94 -5.60 4.15 14.15
CA ILE A 94 -4.73 3.93 13.00
C ILE A 94 -5.22 2.69 12.26
N ILE A 95 -5.28 2.78 10.94
CA ILE A 95 -5.52 1.64 10.04
C ILE A 95 -4.28 1.40 9.18
N GLU A 96 -4.17 0.21 8.64
CA GLU A 96 -3.12 -0.17 7.71
C GLU A 96 -3.76 -0.43 6.34
N ASN A 97 -3.29 0.24 5.29
CA ASN A 97 -3.79 0.03 3.95
C ASN A 97 -3.23 -1.27 3.33
N ASP A 98 -3.68 -1.64 2.13
CA ASP A 98 -3.20 -2.83 1.41
C ASP A 98 -1.67 -2.87 1.20
N ASN A 99 -1.02 -1.70 1.21
CA ASN A 99 0.44 -1.55 1.07
C ASN A 99 1.19 -1.62 2.40
N LYS A 100 0.52 -2.00 3.49
CA LYS A 100 1.06 -2.01 4.85
C LYS A 100 1.45 -0.62 5.40
N VAL A 101 0.87 0.43 4.83
CA VAL A 101 1.10 1.81 5.28
C VAL A 101 0.04 2.20 6.29
N LYS A 102 0.52 2.62 7.46
CA LYS A 102 -0.30 3.12 8.55
C LYS A 102 -0.83 4.51 8.21
N LYS A 103 -2.15 4.70 8.35
CA LYS A 103 -2.85 5.97 8.14
C LYS A 103 -3.86 6.19 9.26
N PHE A 104 -4.29 7.42 9.46
CA PHE A 104 -5.42 7.73 10.33
C PHE A 104 -6.69 7.08 9.78
N ALA A 105 -7.49 6.47 10.65
CA ALA A 105 -8.60 5.59 10.30
C ALA A 105 -9.79 6.29 9.61
N THR A 106 -9.61 6.60 8.33
CA THR A 106 -10.59 7.31 7.49
C THR A 106 -10.42 6.83 6.06
N GLU A 107 -11.10 5.74 5.70
CA GLU A 107 -10.79 5.06 4.45
C GLU A 107 -10.98 5.94 3.21
N ASN A 108 -11.93 6.88 3.16
CA ASN A 108 -12.00 7.90 2.09
C ASN A 108 -12.88 9.14 2.42
N GLU A 109 -13.88 9.02 3.29
CA GLU A 109 -14.69 10.15 3.80
C GLU A 109 -14.80 10.08 5.32
N ILE A 110 -14.92 11.25 5.97
CA ILE A 110 -15.17 11.34 7.42
C ILE A 110 -16.65 11.06 7.69
N ASP A 111 -17.07 9.82 7.49
CA ASP A 111 -18.43 9.31 7.75
C ASP A 111 -18.75 9.22 9.26
N PHE A 112 -17.82 9.63 10.11
CA PHE A 112 -17.98 9.63 11.57
C PHE A 112 -17.98 11.03 12.18
N ALA A 113 -18.07 12.10 11.38
CA ALA A 113 -18.13 13.46 11.90
C ALA A 113 -19.26 13.62 12.94
N ASP A 114 -20.42 12.99 12.71
CA ASP A 114 -21.54 12.98 13.67
C ASP A 114 -21.15 12.39 15.03
N ARG A 115 -20.25 11.40 15.06
CA ARG A 115 -19.73 10.81 16.30
C ARG A 115 -18.81 11.77 17.05
N PHE A 116 -18.33 12.85 16.44
CA PHE A 116 -17.52 13.88 17.10
C PHE A 116 -18.31 15.12 17.51
N GLU A 117 -19.59 15.26 17.11
CA GLU A 117 -20.40 16.44 17.44
C GLU A 117 -20.48 16.66 18.95
N ILE A 118 -20.71 15.60 19.73
CA ILE A 118 -20.79 15.73 21.20
C ILE A 118 -19.46 16.16 21.83
N LEU A 119 -18.34 15.70 21.26
CA LEU A 119 -17.02 16.09 21.71
C LEU A 119 -16.77 17.57 21.42
N LYS A 120 -17.04 17.98 20.18
CA LYS A 120 -16.96 19.39 19.74
C LYS A 120 -17.86 20.28 20.60
N GLU A 121 -19.09 19.87 20.86
CA GLU A 121 -20.03 20.59 21.71
C GLU A 121 -19.48 20.76 23.13
N ALA A 122 -18.91 19.70 23.71
CA ALA A 122 -18.30 19.78 25.04
C ALA A 122 -17.14 20.79 25.12
N PHE A 123 -16.28 20.86 24.11
CA PHE A 123 -15.22 21.88 24.05
C PHE A 123 -15.77 23.28 23.76
N ALA A 124 -16.68 23.42 22.80
CA ALA A 124 -17.28 24.72 22.42
C ALA A 124 -18.07 25.35 23.59
N ASN A 125 -18.80 24.52 24.33
CA ASN A 125 -19.52 24.93 25.53
C ASN A 125 -18.60 25.05 26.75
N LYS A 126 -17.27 24.95 26.62
CA LYS A 126 -16.28 25.03 27.71
C LYS A 126 -16.64 24.13 28.91
N ILE A 127 -17.10 22.92 28.63
CA ILE A 127 -17.32 21.88 29.65
C ILE A 127 -15.95 21.39 30.15
N VAL A 128 -14.99 21.31 29.24
CA VAL A 128 -13.58 21.03 29.53
C VAL A 128 -12.86 22.34 29.88
N ASN A 129 -11.98 22.31 30.88
CA ASN A 129 -11.14 23.46 31.27
C ASN A 129 -10.16 23.86 30.16
N PRO A 130 -9.67 25.12 30.13
CA PRO A 130 -8.56 25.49 29.26
C PRO A 130 -7.21 25.02 29.86
N TRP A 131 -6.54 24.09 29.19
CA TRP A 131 -5.21 23.57 29.59
C TRP A 131 -4.04 24.24 28.84
N ILE A 132 -4.32 25.01 27.79
CA ILE A 132 -3.33 25.83 27.06
C ILE A 132 -3.20 27.20 27.76
N THR A 133 -1.99 27.77 27.82
CA THR A 133 -1.79 29.11 28.40
C THR A 133 -2.44 30.19 27.53
N GLU A 134 -2.92 31.26 28.16
CA GLU A 134 -3.58 32.35 27.42
C GLU A 134 -2.63 33.05 26.44
N GLU A 135 -1.35 33.17 26.80
CA GLU A 135 -0.32 33.74 25.92
C GLU A 135 -0.18 32.93 24.63
N SER A 136 0.00 31.61 24.74
CA SER A 136 0.15 30.72 23.59
C SER A 136 -1.11 30.69 22.74
N LEU A 137 -2.28 30.73 23.37
CA LEU A 137 -3.55 30.80 22.67
C LEU A 137 -3.75 32.12 21.92
N ASN A 138 -3.35 33.24 22.53
CA ASN A 138 -3.44 34.56 21.90
C ASN A 138 -2.44 34.69 20.74
N GLU A 139 -1.23 34.14 20.88
CA GLU A 139 -0.26 34.04 19.77
C GLU A 139 -0.86 33.24 18.61
N TRP A 140 -1.45 32.07 18.89
CA TRP A 140 -2.12 31.25 17.88
C TRP A 140 -3.23 32.02 17.17
N LYS A 141 -4.13 32.69 17.90
CA LYS A 141 -5.25 33.46 17.31
C LYS A 141 -4.82 34.65 16.45
N GLN A 142 -3.67 35.26 16.74
CA GLN A 142 -3.21 36.46 16.04
C GLN A 142 -2.40 36.14 14.79
N LYS A 143 -1.71 35.00 14.76
CA LYS A 143 -0.89 34.58 13.61
C LYS A 143 -1.74 34.12 12.45
N ASP A 144 -1.15 34.18 11.26
CA ASP A 144 -1.78 33.61 10.08
C ASP A 144 -1.78 32.09 10.20
N TYR A 145 -2.86 31.48 9.75
CA TYR A 145 -3.00 30.02 9.81
C TYR A 145 -1.83 29.33 9.08
N PRO A 146 -1.22 28.28 9.66
CA PRO A 146 -0.15 27.51 9.03
C PRO A 146 -0.46 27.13 7.58
N LYS A 147 0.48 27.39 6.65
CA LYS A 147 0.34 27.00 5.23
C LYS A 147 1.03 25.68 4.93
N THR A 148 2.07 25.36 5.68
CA THR A 148 2.80 24.10 5.59
C THR A 148 2.74 23.35 6.91
N PHE A 149 2.95 22.03 6.89
CA PHE A 149 2.92 21.21 8.10
C PHE A 149 4.03 21.57 9.09
N GLU A 150 5.13 22.15 8.61
CA GLU A 150 6.26 22.61 9.40
C GLU A 150 5.98 23.91 10.18
N ASP A 151 4.96 24.68 9.77
CA ASP A 151 4.61 25.97 10.38
C ASP A 151 3.83 25.81 11.70
N TYR A 152 3.35 24.60 12.02
CA TYR A 152 2.59 24.36 13.25
C TYR A 152 3.51 24.43 14.47
N LYS A 153 3.19 25.36 15.37
CA LYS A 153 3.90 25.53 16.63
C LYS A 153 3.26 24.70 17.74
N LYS A 154 4.12 24.19 18.62
CA LYS A 154 3.72 23.56 19.87
C LYS A 154 3.02 24.56 20.79
N PHE A 155 1.94 24.15 21.45
CA PHE A 155 1.28 24.98 22.45
C PHE A 155 2.08 24.98 23.75
N ILE A 156 2.09 26.12 24.44
CA ILE A 156 2.56 26.18 25.82
C ILE A 156 1.38 25.78 26.69
N LYS A 157 1.51 24.65 27.39
CA LYS A 157 0.48 24.12 28.28
C LYS A 157 0.69 24.60 29.71
N LYS A 158 -0.41 24.72 30.44
CA LYS A 158 -0.38 24.93 31.89
C LYS A 158 0.18 23.69 32.55
N SER A 159 1.00 23.87 33.58
CA SER A 159 1.43 22.78 34.46
C SER A 159 0.23 22.19 35.20
N ASN A 160 0.37 20.94 35.66
CA ASN A 160 -0.67 20.31 36.48
C ASN A 160 -1.04 21.15 37.70
N GLU A 161 -0.07 21.83 38.32
CA GLU A 161 -0.30 22.70 39.47
C GLU A 161 -1.11 23.96 39.10
N GLU A 162 -0.82 24.59 37.97
CA GLU A 162 -1.59 25.73 37.46
C GLU A 162 -3.02 25.34 37.11
N VAL A 163 -3.23 24.15 36.54
CA VAL A 163 -4.57 23.61 36.26
C VAL A 163 -5.35 23.37 37.57
N LEU A 164 -4.72 22.76 38.57
CA LEU A 164 -5.35 22.49 39.87
C LEU A 164 -5.62 23.76 40.68
N LYS A 165 -4.81 24.81 40.50
CA LYS A 165 -4.96 26.12 41.16
C LYS A 165 -5.86 27.09 40.40
N LEU A 166 -6.29 26.77 39.18
CA LEU A 166 -7.11 27.67 38.37
C LEU A 166 -8.43 28.06 39.08
N TYR A 167 -8.84 27.23 40.04
CA TYR A 167 -10.19 27.18 40.60
C TYR A 167 -10.20 27.15 42.14
N SER A 168 -9.06 26.98 42.79
CA SER A 168 -8.97 26.98 44.25
C SER A 168 -7.55 27.29 44.70
N ASP A 169 -7.42 27.97 45.84
CA ASP A 169 -6.12 28.20 46.51
C ASP A 169 -5.43 26.88 46.89
N LYS A 170 -6.20 25.78 46.98
CA LYS A 170 -5.69 24.43 47.20
C LYS A 170 -5.93 23.57 45.96
N PRO A 171 -4.94 22.77 45.54
CA PRO A 171 -5.10 21.90 44.38
C PRO A 171 -6.22 20.88 44.61
N SER A 172 -7.30 21.00 43.84
CA SER A 172 -8.45 20.09 43.91
C SER A 172 -9.04 19.88 42.52
N ILE A 173 -9.43 18.64 42.20
CA ILE A 173 -10.30 18.37 41.06
C ILE A 173 -11.71 18.83 41.44
N MET A 174 -12.30 19.67 40.60
CA MET A 174 -13.72 19.94 40.63
C MET A 174 -14.37 19.14 39.49
N GLY A 175 -15.36 18.31 39.83
CA GLY A 175 -16.05 17.46 38.85
C GLY A 175 -15.27 16.21 38.47
N MET A 176 -15.15 15.97 37.16
CA MET A 176 -14.45 14.83 36.58
C MET A 176 -13.09 15.26 36.01
N ALA A 177 -12.14 14.36 35.98
CA ALA A 177 -10.80 14.63 35.50
C ALA A 177 -10.22 13.41 34.80
N ILE A 178 -9.47 13.69 33.73
CA ILE A 178 -8.72 12.69 32.98
C ILE A 178 -7.26 12.98 33.24
N ALA A 179 -6.62 12.13 34.04
CA ALA A 179 -5.27 12.39 34.52
C ALA A 179 -4.42 11.13 34.57
N ASN A 180 -3.11 11.30 34.46
CA ASN A 180 -2.17 10.26 34.88
C ASN A 180 -2.17 10.11 36.41
N PRO A 181 -2.60 8.98 36.98
CA PRO A 181 -2.68 8.79 38.43
C PRO A 181 -1.33 8.99 39.12
N GLU A 182 -0.19 8.69 38.50
CA GLU A 182 1.14 8.76 39.14
C GLU A 182 1.53 10.17 39.59
N LYS A 183 1.31 11.16 38.72
CA LYS A 183 1.58 12.57 39.04
C LYS A 183 0.56 13.14 40.03
N MET A 184 -0.57 12.45 40.16
CA MET A 184 -1.75 12.88 40.89
C MET A 184 -1.88 12.22 42.27
N VAL A 185 -1.11 11.16 42.57
CA VAL A 185 -1.11 10.50 43.90
C VAL A 185 -0.80 11.46 45.05
N LYS A 186 -0.08 12.56 44.79
CA LYS A 186 0.17 13.61 45.80
C LYS A 186 -1.08 14.40 46.20
N TYR A 187 -2.08 14.42 45.32
CA TYR A 187 -3.29 15.23 45.46
C TYR A 187 -4.54 14.36 45.72
N PHE A 188 -4.48 13.04 45.46
CA PHE A 188 -5.63 12.15 45.61
C PHE A 188 -5.26 10.83 46.28
N TYR A 189 -6.23 10.27 47.00
CA TYR A 189 -6.15 8.92 47.52
C TYR A 189 -6.49 7.92 46.41
N VAL A 190 -5.49 7.15 45.98
CA VAL A 190 -5.70 5.97 45.13
C VAL A 190 -5.60 4.74 46.05
N PRO A 191 -6.67 3.96 46.27
CA PRO A 191 -6.58 2.75 47.07
C PRO A 191 -5.61 1.74 46.43
N GLY A 192 -4.63 1.25 47.20
CA GLY A 192 -3.63 0.25 46.77
C GLY A 192 -2.19 0.78 46.63
N LYS A 193 -1.25 -0.10 46.26
CA LYS A 193 0.13 0.26 45.88
C LYS A 193 0.28 0.08 44.38
N SER A 194 0.50 1.17 43.64
CA SER A 194 0.92 1.12 42.24
C SER A 194 2.44 0.92 42.16
N SER A 195 2.91 0.04 41.27
CA SER A 195 4.33 -0.11 40.95
C SER A 195 4.54 0.11 39.46
N TYR A 196 5.40 1.07 39.11
CA TYR A 196 5.72 1.40 37.72
C TYR A 196 7.03 0.73 37.29
N TYR A 197 6.95 -0.15 36.29
CA TYR A 197 8.10 -0.67 35.54
C TYR A 197 7.87 -0.40 34.06
N GLY A 198 7.92 0.88 33.65
CA GLY A 198 8.07 1.28 32.24
C GLY A 198 6.89 0.97 31.30
N GLY A 199 5.78 0.46 31.84
CA GLY A 199 4.50 0.29 31.15
C GLY A 199 3.36 0.47 32.15
N GLU A 200 2.26 1.07 31.70
CA GLU A 200 1.03 1.19 32.48
C GLU A 200 0.37 -0.20 32.55
N GLY A 201 0.55 -0.90 33.68
CA GLY A 201 -0.02 -2.23 33.89
C GLY A 201 -0.12 -2.61 35.37
N PHE A 202 -1.08 -3.49 35.70
CA PHE A 202 -1.28 -3.98 37.06
C PHE A 202 -0.38 -5.18 37.32
N VAL A 203 0.52 -5.08 38.31
CA VAL A 203 1.35 -6.21 38.77
C VAL A 203 0.89 -6.64 40.15
N ILE A 204 0.14 -7.74 40.22
CA ILE A 204 -0.18 -8.37 41.51
C ILE A 204 1.05 -9.16 41.97
N THR A 205 1.81 -8.58 42.89
CA THR A 205 2.98 -9.26 43.47
C THR A 205 2.54 -10.26 44.53
N ASN A 206 3.13 -11.45 44.52
CA ASN A 206 2.80 -12.53 45.46
C ASN A 206 3.43 -12.32 46.86
N LYS A 207 3.72 -11.08 47.26
CA LYS A 207 4.29 -10.78 48.57
C LYS A 207 3.20 -10.98 49.63
N LYS A 208 3.51 -11.79 50.66
CA LYS A 208 2.62 -12.19 51.77
C LYS A 208 1.95 -11.03 52.53
N ASP A 209 2.49 -9.81 52.45
CA ASP A 209 2.02 -8.65 53.23
C ASP A 209 1.13 -7.67 52.44
N ASN A 210 0.67 -8.04 51.24
CA ASN A 210 -0.14 -7.13 50.44
C ASN A 210 -1.63 -7.30 50.78
N LYS A 211 -2.14 -6.37 51.60
CA LYS A 211 -3.52 -6.38 52.15
C LYS A 211 -4.63 -6.35 51.09
N TYR A 212 -4.32 -6.04 49.83
CA TYR A 212 -5.29 -5.74 48.78
C TYR A 212 -5.22 -6.68 47.56
N ASN A 213 -4.70 -7.90 47.74
CA ASN A 213 -4.55 -8.81 46.60
C ASN A 213 -5.91 -9.24 46.04
N ASP A 214 -6.90 -9.46 46.89
CA ASP A 214 -8.24 -9.89 46.48
C ASP A 214 -8.95 -8.76 45.71
N GLU A 215 -8.89 -7.51 46.19
CA GLU A 215 -9.46 -6.35 45.51
C GLU A 215 -8.77 -6.06 44.17
N ALA A 216 -7.46 -6.34 44.07
CA ALA A 216 -6.74 -6.25 42.80
C ALA A 216 -7.18 -7.32 41.80
N PHE A 217 -7.46 -8.54 42.27
CA PHE A 217 -8.03 -9.60 41.43
C PHE A 217 -9.47 -9.29 41.03
N ASP A 218 -10.30 -8.75 41.92
CA ASP A 218 -11.66 -8.31 41.61
C ASP A 218 -11.62 -7.23 40.51
N LEU A 219 -10.71 -6.25 40.63
CA LEU A 219 -10.50 -5.22 39.62
C LEU A 219 -10.10 -5.80 38.25
N ILE A 220 -9.19 -6.78 38.21
CA ILE A 220 -8.83 -7.49 36.96
C ILE A 220 -10.06 -8.22 36.40
N THR A 221 -10.85 -8.85 37.27
CA THR A 221 -12.06 -9.59 36.88
C THR A 221 -13.06 -8.65 36.24
N TYR A 222 -13.27 -7.44 36.80
CA TYR A 222 -14.07 -6.39 36.17
C TYR A 222 -13.53 -5.96 34.80
N PHE A 223 -12.21 -5.89 34.61
CA PHE A 223 -11.63 -5.52 33.31
C PHE A 223 -11.80 -6.56 32.20
N ILE A 224 -11.91 -7.84 32.57
CA ILE A 224 -12.09 -8.95 31.63
C ILE A 224 -13.54 -9.44 31.54
N ASP A 225 -14.43 -8.90 32.37
CA ASP A 225 -15.85 -9.27 32.39
C ASP A 225 -16.56 -8.76 31.14
N ASN A 226 -17.03 -9.70 30.33
CA ASN A 226 -17.75 -9.42 29.09
C ASN A 226 -19.14 -8.83 29.32
N THR A 227 -19.65 -8.87 30.56
CA THR A 227 -20.96 -8.31 30.92
C THR A 227 -20.92 -6.81 31.15
N LEU A 228 -19.74 -6.19 31.32
CA LEU A 228 -19.59 -4.74 31.45
C LEU A 228 -19.42 -4.08 30.07
N PRO A 229 -20.47 -3.43 29.52
CA PRO A 229 -20.49 -3.00 28.12
C PRO A 229 -19.47 -1.90 27.82
N PHE A 230 -19.19 -1.03 28.80
CA PHE A 230 -18.27 0.09 28.63
C PHE A 230 -16.82 -0.38 28.37
N LEU A 231 -16.37 -1.37 29.14
CA LEU A 231 -15.04 -1.96 28.98
C LEU A 231 -15.02 -2.89 27.76
N HIS A 232 -16.11 -3.63 27.52
CA HIS A 232 -16.23 -4.53 26.36
C HIS A 232 -16.21 -3.79 25.01
N ASN A 233 -16.93 -2.67 24.89
CA ASN A 233 -17.08 -1.90 23.65
C ASN A 233 -15.88 -1.00 23.35
N ALA A 234 -15.15 -0.54 24.38
CA ALA A 234 -13.85 0.11 24.19
C ALA A 234 -12.79 -0.84 23.60
N ASN A 235 -13.03 -2.17 23.68
CA ASN A 235 -12.05 -3.22 23.41
C ASN A 235 -12.23 -3.96 22.06
N SER A 236 -13.15 -3.57 21.18
CA SER A 236 -13.45 -4.38 19.98
C SER A 236 -12.59 -4.07 18.74
N TYR A 237 -11.81 -2.99 18.74
CA TYR A 237 -11.06 -2.57 17.55
C TYR A 237 -9.57 -2.88 17.67
N ILE A 238 -9.13 -3.82 16.84
CA ILE A 238 -7.74 -4.24 16.70
C ILE A 238 -7.01 -3.13 15.92
N THR A 239 -6.24 -2.26 16.59
CA THR A 239 -5.21 -1.48 15.89
C THR A 239 -4.13 -2.44 15.40
N PRO A 240 -3.62 -2.28 14.16
CA PRO A 240 -2.53 -3.10 13.65
C PRO A 240 -1.32 -2.91 14.57
N PHE A 241 -1.03 -3.93 15.37
CA PHE A 241 0.27 -4.06 16.00
C PHE A 241 1.29 -4.07 14.87
N GLU A 242 2.46 -3.45 15.05
CA GLU A 242 3.59 -3.87 14.22
C GLU A 242 3.63 -5.38 14.33
N ASP A 243 3.66 -6.04 13.16
CA ASP A 243 3.93 -7.46 12.99
C ASP A 243 5.38 -7.69 13.47
N THR A 244 5.59 -7.43 14.76
CA THR A 244 6.59 -7.98 15.60
C THR A 244 6.19 -9.44 15.73
N GLU A 245 6.25 -10.17 14.60
CA GLU A 245 6.86 -11.47 14.62
C GLU A 245 8.05 -11.28 15.55
N ASN A 246 7.93 -11.78 16.78
CA ASN A 246 8.98 -11.73 17.77
C ASN A 246 10.24 -12.07 16.97
N LEU A 247 11.18 -11.13 16.78
CA LEU A 247 12.40 -11.38 16.00
C LEU A 247 13.19 -12.60 16.57
N ASN A 248 12.78 -13.02 17.77
CA ASN A 248 13.20 -14.18 18.54
C ASN A 248 12.40 -15.49 18.30
N CYS A 249 11.21 -15.42 17.70
CA CYS A 249 10.34 -16.54 17.32
C CYS A 249 10.42 -16.79 15.81
N LYS A 250 11.63 -16.93 15.25
CA LYS A 250 11.77 -17.48 13.91
C LYS A 250 11.25 -18.91 13.94
N GLN A 251 10.20 -19.19 13.17
CA GLN A 251 9.81 -20.57 12.90
C GLN A 251 11.03 -21.28 12.29
N THR A 252 11.58 -22.27 13.00
CA THR A 252 12.64 -23.11 12.45
C THR A 252 12.03 -23.85 11.26
N THR A 253 12.55 -23.60 10.06
CA THR A 253 12.09 -24.29 8.85
C THR A 253 12.39 -25.77 8.98
N GLU A 254 11.42 -26.62 8.64
CA GLU A 254 11.53 -28.09 8.69
C GLU A 254 12.82 -28.57 8.01
N ASN A 255 13.84 -28.93 8.80
CA ASN A 255 15.13 -29.33 8.29
C ASN A 255 15.54 -30.68 8.87
N LEU A 256 15.82 -31.64 7.98
CA LEU A 256 16.37 -32.95 8.30
C LEU A 256 17.61 -32.85 9.23
N ALA A 257 18.44 -31.81 9.04
CA ALA A 257 19.61 -31.56 9.87
C ALA A 257 19.25 -31.30 11.34
N GLU A 258 18.13 -30.63 11.61
CA GLU A 258 17.69 -30.35 12.98
C GLU A 258 17.15 -31.60 13.66
N CYS A 259 16.37 -32.43 12.94
CA CYS A 259 15.92 -33.72 13.47
C CYS A 259 17.11 -34.63 13.83
N ASN A 260 18.09 -34.74 12.92
CA ASN A 260 19.29 -35.53 13.18
C ASN A 260 20.06 -35.01 14.40
N ASN A 261 20.31 -33.70 14.46
CA ASN A 261 21.04 -33.08 15.57
C ASN A 261 20.30 -33.24 16.90
N TYR A 262 18.97 -33.14 16.91
CA TYR A 262 18.17 -33.34 18.12
C TYR A 262 18.31 -34.78 18.64
N ILE A 263 18.12 -35.78 17.78
CA ILE A 263 18.27 -37.20 18.16
C ILE A 263 19.71 -37.52 18.60
N ASP A 264 20.72 -36.96 17.92
CA ASP A 264 22.13 -37.18 18.24
C ASP A 264 22.54 -36.58 19.59
N THR A 265 21.89 -35.49 20.02
CA THR A 265 22.25 -34.74 21.24
C THR A 265 21.29 -34.94 22.42
N ALA A 266 20.13 -35.58 22.18
CA ALA A 266 19.13 -35.82 23.21
C ALA A 266 19.69 -36.70 24.33
N LYS A 267 19.63 -36.19 25.56
CA LYS A 267 20.11 -36.91 26.77
C LYS A 267 19.03 -37.78 27.42
N SER A 268 17.77 -37.59 27.06
CA SER A 268 16.63 -38.25 27.70
C SER A 268 15.99 -39.23 26.73
N ASP A 269 15.89 -40.47 27.18
CA ASP A 269 15.19 -41.57 26.52
C ASP A 269 13.68 -41.60 26.86
N VAL A 270 13.17 -40.56 27.53
CA VAL A 270 11.77 -40.47 27.96
C VAL A 270 11.06 -39.33 27.23
N TYR A 271 9.97 -39.70 26.57
CA TYR A 271 9.09 -38.79 25.85
C TYR A 271 7.68 -38.84 26.43
N TYR A 272 6.91 -37.77 26.24
CA TYR A 272 5.52 -37.75 26.64
C TYR A 272 4.63 -37.02 25.62
N PHE A 273 3.35 -37.35 25.64
CA PHE A 273 2.29 -36.62 24.96
C PHE A 273 1.01 -36.65 25.79
N ILE A 274 0.05 -35.79 25.46
CA ILE A 274 -1.27 -35.75 26.10
C ILE A 274 -2.24 -36.46 25.16
N ASN A 275 -2.89 -37.53 25.63
CA ASN A 275 -3.88 -38.25 24.85
C ASN A 275 -5.21 -37.48 24.77
N LYS A 276 -6.20 -38.00 24.02
CA LYS A 276 -7.53 -37.36 23.88
C LYS A 276 -8.32 -37.27 25.19
N SER A 277 -7.98 -38.09 26.17
CA SER A 277 -8.56 -38.08 27.53
C SER A 277 -7.86 -37.07 28.46
N ASN A 278 -6.94 -36.26 27.92
CA ASN A 278 -6.13 -35.29 28.66
C ASN A 278 -5.16 -35.93 29.69
N GLU A 279 -4.79 -37.19 29.48
CA GLU A 279 -3.84 -37.93 30.32
C GLU A 279 -2.44 -37.93 29.68
N TYR A 280 -1.41 -37.83 30.53
CA TYR A 280 -0.03 -37.92 30.10
C TYR A 280 0.35 -39.38 29.81
N VAL A 281 0.70 -39.67 28.57
CA VAL A 281 1.28 -40.95 28.16
C VAL A 281 2.79 -40.77 28.04
N ILE A 282 3.54 -41.60 28.73
CA ILE A 282 5.00 -41.58 28.75
C ILE A 282 5.50 -42.77 27.94
N ILE A 283 6.37 -42.51 26.95
CA ILE A 283 6.98 -43.54 26.12
C ILE A 283 8.50 -43.49 26.29
N LYS A 284 9.12 -44.68 26.30
CA LYS A 284 10.58 -44.80 26.29
C LYS A 284 11.07 -45.01 24.87
N ALA A 285 12.06 -44.21 24.47
CA ALA A 285 12.65 -44.29 23.15
C ALA A 285 14.18 -44.18 23.22
N LYS A 286 14.85 -45.05 22.48
CA LYS A 286 16.30 -45.07 22.37
C LYS A 286 16.75 -44.30 21.12
N HIS A 287 17.74 -43.43 21.31
CA HIS A 287 18.39 -42.71 20.21
C HIS A 287 19.53 -43.53 19.63
N VAL A 288 19.56 -43.63 18.29
CA VAL A 288 20.68 -44.21 17.57
C VAL A 288 21.24 -43.15 16.64
N SER A 289 22.45 -42.71 16.99
CA SER A 289 23.13 -41.61 16.32
C SER A 289 23.63 -41.97 14.92
N THR A 290 23.79 -40.95 14.07
CA THR A 290 24.31 -41.06 12.70
C THR A 290 25.82 -41.39 12.66
N THR A 291 26.19 -42.65 12.92
CA THR A 291 27.62 -43.05 12.87
C THR A 291 28.18 -43.22 11.46
N VAL A 292 27.36 -43.11 10.41
CA VAL A 292 27.75 -43.31 9.01
C VAL A 292 27.52 -42.02 8.23
N THR A 293 28.53 -41.53 7.52
CA THR A 293 28.47 -40.36 6.64
C THR A 293 27.33 -40.53 5.62
N GLY A 294 26.24 -39.76 5.81
CA GLY A 294 25.05 -39.79 4.95
C GLY A 294 23.85 -40.59 5.50
N GLY A 295 23.92 -41.13 6.72
CA GLY A 295 22.77 -41.75 7.40
C GLY A 295 21.89 -40.74 8.16
N ASN A 296 20.61 -41.07 8.34
CA ASN A 296 19.69 -40.29 9.19
C ASN A 296 19.63 -40.90 10.59
N ALA A 297 19.47 -40.04 11.61
CA ALA A 297 19.36 -40.46 12.99
C ALA A 297 18.07 -41.26 13.19
N LYS A 298 18.09 -42.17 14.16
CA LYS A 298 16.99 -43.10 14.40
C LYS A 298 16.45 -43.00 15.82
N LEU A 299 15.13 -43.06 15.94
CA LEU A 299 14.40 -43.14 17.20
C LEU A 299 13.76 -44.53 17.29
N ILE A 300 14.14 -45.32 18.29
CA ILE A 300 13.59 -46.67 18.51
C ILE A 300 12.65 -46.64 19.70
N ILE A 301 11.37 -46.92 19.49
CA ILE A 301 10.36 -46.99 20.57
C ILE A 301 10.18 -48.45 20.97
N ASP A 302 10.44 -48.76 22.24
CA ASP A 302 10.33 -50.10 22.86
C ASP A 302 9.30 -50.04 23.99
N ASP A 303 8.06 -49.71 23.61
CA ASP A 303 6.92 -49.63 24.52
C ASP A 303 5.77 -50.46 23.96
N THR A 304 5.56 -51.65 24.52
CA THR A 304 4.61 -52.61 23.96
C THR A 304 3.17 -52.14 23.99
N ASP A 305 2.81 -51.27 24.94
CA ASP A 305 1.43 -50.80 25.07
C ASP A 305 1.16 -49.69 24.06
N PHE A 306 2.12 -48.76 23.90
CA PHE A 306 2.09 -47.77 22.82
C PHE A 306 2.05 -48.44 21.43
N LEU A 307 2.87 -49.46 21.20
CA LEU A 307 2.93 -50.15 19.91
C LEU A 307 1.64 -50.91 19.58
N LYS A 308 1.00 -51.54 20.57
CA LYS A 308 -0.30 -52.21 20.37
C LYS A 308 -1.41 -51.22 20.02
N GLU A 309 -1.41 -50.05 20.66
CA GLU A 309 -2.45 -49.04 20.45
C GLU A 309 -2.31 -48.33 19.10
N TYR A 310 -1.10 -47.89 18.75
CA TYR A 310 -0.86 -47.01 17.59
C TYR A 310 -0.28 -47.72 16.35
N TYR A 311 0.15 -48.98 16.47
CA TYR A 311 0.69 -49.81 15.39
C TYR A 311 0.15 -51.26 15.43
N PRO A 312 -1.18 -51.46 15.47
CA PRO A 312 -1.79 -52.78 15.65
C PRO A 312 -1.48 -53.76 14.50
N SER A 313 -1.18 -53.25 13.30
CA SER A 313 -0.87 -54.06 12.11
C SER A 313 0.48 -54.77 12.17
N GLU A 314 1.37 -54.39 13.09
CA GLU A 314 2.75 -54.88 13.14
C GLU A 314 2.92 -56.15 14.01
N GLY A 315 1.87 -56.66 14.68
CA GLY A 315 1.80 -58.01 15.28
C GLY A 315 3.02 -58.47 16.13
N ASN A 316 2.90 -58.46 17.46
CA ASN A 316 3.96 -58.91 18.40
C ASN A 316 5.36 -58.28 18.21
N VAL A 317 5.46 -57.18 17.48
CA VAL A 317 6.70 -56.42 17.35
C VAL A 317 7.04 -55.79 18.71
N LYS A 318 8.26 -56.08 19.18
CA LYS A 318 8.77 -55.55 20.46
C LYS A 318 9.22 -54.10 20.35
N GLN A 319 9.75 -53.69 19.20
CA GLN A 319 10.29 -52.35 18.98
C GLN A 319 10.02 -51.84 17.56
N ILE A 320 9.76 -50.54 17.39
CA ILE A 320 9.67 -49.89 16.07
C ILE A 320 10.75 -48.83 15.94
N GLU A 321 11.41 -48.81 14.78
CA GLU A 321 12.46 -47.86 14.44
C GLU A 321 11.94 -46.79 13.47
N PHE A 322 12.18 -45.52 13.81
CA PHE A 322 11.89 -44.36 12.97
C PHE A 322 13.16 -43.66 12.51
N THR A 323 13.18 -43.16 11.29
CA THR A 323 14.28 -42.35 10.73
C THR A 323 13.88 -40.89 10.59
N CYS A 324 14.78 -39.95 10.88
CA CYS A 324 14.55 -38.53 10.59
C CYS A 324 14.34 -38.28 9.08
N GLY A 325 13.41 -37.38 8.74
CA GLY A 325 13.12 -36.91 7.38
C GLY A 325 12.56 -35.49 7.39
N SER A 326 12.36 -34.92 6.20
CA SER A 326 11.77 -33.58 6.06
C SER A 326 10.27 -33.56 6.32
N GLN A 327 9.57 -34.68 6.10
CA GLN A 327 8.13 -34.84 6.32
C GLN A 327 7.84 -36.20 6.94
N GLN A 328 6.96 -36.23 7.95
CA GLN A 328 6.55 -37.45 8.62
C GLN A 328 5.80 -38.40 7.67
N ASN A 329 6.04 -39.70 7.81
CA ASN A 329 5.38 -40.71 6.98
C ASN A 329 5.22 -42.03 7.74
N TYR A 330 3.98 -42.46 7.94
CA TYR A 330 3.65 -43.69 8.68
C TYR A 330 4.27 -44.94 8.04
N GLN A 331 4.07 -45.12 6.73
CA GLN A 331 4.52 -46.31 6.00
C GLN A 331 6.05 -46.42 5.95
N LYS A 332 6.73 -45.28 5.79
CA LYS A 332 8.20 -45.22 5.74
C LYS A 332 8.84 -45.10 7.12
N LYS A 333 8.05 -45.00 8.19
CA LYS A 333 8.50 -44.77 9.58
C LYS A 333 9.42 -43.54 9.66
N ILE A 334 9.02 -42.45 9.02
CA ILE A 334 9.77 -41.19 9.01
C ILE A 334 9.21 -40.25 10.06
N ILE A 335 10.07 -39.75 10.95
CA ILE A 335 9.75 -38.67 11.90
C ILE A 335 10.30 -37.34 11.38
N THR A 336 9.63 -36.25 11.73
CA THR A 336 10.15 -34.90 11.53
C THR A 336 10.33 -34.21 12.88
N TYR A 337 11.17 -33.18 12.90
CA TYR A 337 11.40 -32.36 14.08
C TYR A 337 10.98 -30.94 13.77
N TYR A 338 10.09 -30.41 14.60
CA TYR A 338 9.52 -29.08 14.42
C TYR A 338 9.30 -28.43 15.79
N ASN A 339 9.75 -27.18 15.95
CA ASN A 339 9.51 -26.37 17.15
C ASN A 339 9.87 -27.08 18.47
N ASN A 340 11.04 -27.72 18.53
CA ASN A 340 11.49 -28.51 19.68
C ASN A 340 10.61 -29.72 20.04
N ARG A 341 9.92 -30.30 19.05
CA ARG A 341 9.09 -31.49 19.23
C ARG A 341 9.34 -32.48 18.10
N ILE A 342 9.13 -33.76 18.39
CA ILE A 342 9.17 -34.81 17.36
C ILE A 342 7.74 -35.12 16.94
N ASP A 343 7.50 -35.04 15.64
CA ASP A 343 6.24 -35.43 15.03
C ASP A 343 6.32 -36.89 14.59
N LEU A 344 5.61 -37.74 15.34
CA LEU A 344 5.57 -39.18 15.18
C LEU A 344 4.32 -39.59 14.38
N PRO A 345 4.45 -40.17 13.18
CA PRO A 345 3.29 -40.56 12.39
C PRO A 345 2.67 -41.83 13.00
N ILE A 346 1.43 -41.80 13.46
CA ILE A 346 0.72 -42.92 14.10
C ILE A 346 -0.51 -43.34 13.28
N PHE A 347 -1.05 -44.52 13.57
CA PHE A 347 -2.35 -44.96 13.05
C PHE A 347 -3.36 -45.00 14.19
N SER A 348 -4.34 -44.11 14.14
CA SER A 348 -5.39 -44.00 15.17
C SER A 348 -6.75 -43.85 14.48
N ASN A 349 -7.77 -44.55 14.99
CA ASN A 349 -9.13 -44.49 14.45
C ASN A 349 -9.23 -44.79 12.94
N ASN A 350 -8.47 -45.77 12.44
CA ASN A 350 -8.39 -46.14 11.02
C ASN A 350 -7.84 -45.03 10.08
N ALA A 351 -7.19 -43.99 10.63
CA ALA A 351 -6.58 -42.92 9.85
C ALA A 351 -5.11 -42.71 10.26
N MET A 352 -4.29 -42.27 9.30
CA MET A 352 -2.93 -41.81 9.59
C MET A 352 -2.99 -40.41 10.17
N THR A 353 -2.41 -40.22 11.35
CA THR A 353 -2.36 -38.92 12.04
C THR A 353 -0.95 -38.68 12.58
N THR A 354 -0.58 -37.43 12.84
CA THR A 354 0.68 -37.10 13.50
C THR A 354 0.48 -36.93 15.00
N LEU A 355 1.34 -37.55 15.78
CA LEU A 355 1.42 -37.40 17.22
C LEU A 355 2.68 -36.63 17.58
N THR A 356 2.53 -35.45 18.17
CA THR A 356 3.67 -34.64 18.59
C THR A 356 4.12 -35.03 19.99
N ILE A 357 5.31 -35.63 20.10
CA ILE A 357 5.91 -36.06 21.37
C ILE A 357 6.97 -35.06 21.84
N LYS A 358 7.05 -34.85 23.16
CA LYS A 358 7.99 -33.92 23.81
C LYS A 358 9.00 -34.68 24.65
N SER A 359 10.26 -34.25 24.68
CA SER A 359 11.25 -34.88 25.56
C SER A 359 11.09 -34.34 26.98
N THR A 360 11.36 -35.17 27.99
CA THR A 360 11.41 -34.67 29.37
C THR A 360 12.57 -33.70 29.61
N ASN A 361 13.58 -33.63 28.73
CA ASN A 361 14.63 -32.61 28.78
C ASN A 361 14.09 -31.18 28.56
N ASP A 362 12.98 -31.03 27.83
CA ASP A 362 12.36 -29.72 27.57
C ASP A 362 11.89 -29.07 28.88
N TYR A 363 11.53 -29.88 29.88
CA TYR A 363 11.09 -29.41 31.19
C TYR A 363 12.25 -28.87 32.06
N PHE A 364 13.48 -29.39 31.87
CA PHE A 364 14.62 -29.05 32.73
C PHE A 364 15.56 -27.99 32.15
N ASN A 365 15.57 -27.78 30.83
CA ASN A 365 16.40 -26.76 30.17
C ASN A 365 15.67 -25.42 29.90
N SER A 366 14.43 -25.26 30.37
CA SER A 366 13.57 -24.10 30.11
C SER A 366 14.00 -22.77 30.75
N ASN A 367 15.13 -22.73 31.46
CA ASN A 367 15.63 -21.50 32.10
C ASN A 367 16.62 -20.69 31.25
N SER A 368 17.06 -21.18 30.08
CA SER A 368 18.04 -20.44 29.27
C SER A 368 17.80 -20.37 27.77
N ASN A 369 16.82 -21.09 27.20
CA ASN A 369 16.52 -21.01 25.77
C ASN A 369 15.05 -20.74 25.47
N LYS A 370 14.86 -19.79 24.54
CA LYS A 370 13.61 -19.28 23.97
C LYS A 370 12.71 -20.43 23.54
N ASP A 371 11.72 -20.72 24.36
CA ASP A 371 10.83 -21.84 24.15
C ASP A 371 9.70 -21.45 23.18
N VAL A 372 9.51 -22.24 22.12
CA VAL A 372 8.47 -22.00 21.10
C VAL A 372 7.06 -22.17 21.68
N SER A 373 6.94 -22.86 22.82
CA SER A 373 5.70 -22.92 23.61
C SER A 373 5.27 -21.53 24.11
N LEU A 374 6.22 -20.69 24.48
CA LEU A 374 5.98 -19.30 24.87
C LEU A 374 5.53 -18.46 23.68
N CYS A 375 6.07 -18.72 22.49
CA CYS A 375 5.64 -18.06 21.25
C CYS A 375 4.23 -18.51 20.81
N SER A 376 3.88 -19.80 20.92
CA SER A 376 2.54 -20.28 20.57
C SER A 376 1.49 -19.79 21.56
N VAL A 377 1.82 -19.81 22.86
CA VAL A 377 0.97 -19.24 23.91
C VAL A 377 0.86 -17.74 23.73
N ALA A 378 1.95 -17.02 23.42
CA ALA A 378 1.90 -15.58 23.11
C ALA A 378 1.08 -15.30 21.85
N ASN A 379 1.20 -16.09 20.79
CA ASN A 379 0.42 -15.91 19.56
C ASN A 379 -1.06 -16.25 19.74
N GLU A 380 -1.40 -17.32 20.46
CA GLU A 380 -2.79 -17.62 20.81
C GLU A 380 -3.34 -16.57 21.78
N MET A 381 -2.55 -16.15 22.76
CA MET A 381 -2.90 -15.04 23.64
C MET A 381 -3.01 -13.74 22.87
N LEU A 382 -2.26 -13.45 21.81
CA LEU A 382 -2.43 -12.25 20.97
C LEU A 382 -3.65 -12.35 20.05
N LYS A 383 -4.01 -13.55 19.60
CA LYS A 383 -5.24 -13.80 18.83
C LYS A 383 -6.50 -13.67 19.70
N ILE A 384 -6.40 -14.03 20.98
CA ILE A 384 -7.50 -13.96 21.96
C ILE A 384 -7.50 -12.60 22.67
N ALA A 385 -6.33 -12.04 22.94
CA ALA A 385 -6.17 -10.71 23.49
C ALA A 385 -6.64 -9.74 22.44
N ARG A 386 -7.80 -9.17 22.70
CA ARG A 386 -8.19 -7.90 22.13
C ARG A 386 -7.06 -6.93 22.50
N PRO A 387 -6.25 -6.44 21.55
CA PRO A 387 -5.14 -5.58 21.91
C PRO A 387 -5.71 -4.27 22.45
N ILE A 388 -5.86 -4.20 23.77
CA ILE A 388 -6.21 -2.99 24.50
C ILE A 388 -4.94 -2.17 24.63
N GLN A 389 -4.40 -1.67 23.53
CA GLN A 389 -3.26 -0.78 23.66
C GLN A 389 -3.14 0.24 22.55
N TYR A 390 -3.32 1.48 23.00
CA TYR A 390 -2.58 2.66 22.59
C TYR A 390 -1.07 2.34 22.57
N PRO A 391 -0.45 2.09 21.40
CA PRO A 391 0.90 1.57 21.34
C PRO A 391 1.85 2.73 21.01
N LEU A 392 2.18 3.57 22.00
CA LEU A 392 3.34 4.46 21.85
C LEU A 392 4.62 3.65 21.62
N ASN A 393 4.74 2.48 22.26
CA ASN A 393 5.99 1.71 22.23
C ASN A 393 6.14 0.80 21.01
N GLY A 394 5.05 0.53 20.27
CA GLY A 394 5.05 -0.36 19.10
C GLY A 394 4.89 0.37 17.78
N PHE A 395 4.85 1.70 17.76
CA PHE A 395 4.84 2.50 16.55
C PHE A 395 5.54 3.83 16.85
N ASN A 396 6.83 3.89 16.55
CA ASN A 396 7.70 5.03 16.83
C ASN A 396 7.18 6.38 16.30
N LYS A 397 6.35 6.36 15.25
CA LYS A 397 5.76 7.58 14.67
C LYS A 397 4.64 8.19 15.53
N MET A 398 4.12 7.49 16.55
CA MET A 398 3.19 8.14 17.49
C MET A 398 3.85 9.25 18.30
N ASP A 399 5.14 9.13 18.57
CA ASP A 399 5.91 10.19 19.23
C ASP A 399 5.89 11.49 18.41
N GLU A 400 5.73 11.42 17.07
CA GLU A 400 5.59 12.60 16.23
C GLU A 400 4.23 13.27 16.45
N ILE A 401 3.13 12.51 16.53
CA ILE A 401 1.79 13.08 16.85
C ILE A 401 1.82 13.80 18.21
N GLU A 402 2.50 13.21 19.20
CA GLU A 402 2.68 13.79 20.53
C GLU A 402 3.57 15.05 20.49
N LYS A 403 4.70 14.97 19.79
CA LYS A 403 5.70 16.04 19.68
C LYS A 403 5.12 17.30 19.03
N TYR A 404 4.29 17.14 17.99
CA TYR A 404 3.63 18.23 17.27
C TYR A 404 2.26 18.61 17.85
N GLU A 405 1.82 17.92 18.91
CA GLU A 405 0.57 18.21 19.63
C GLU A 405 -0.68 18.31 18.72
N LEU A 406 -0.76 17.45 17.70
CA LEU A 406 -1.80 17.51 16.67
C LEU A 406 -3.23 17.47 17.24
N VAL A 407 -3.41 16.76 18.37
CA VAL A 407 -4.71 16.67 19.04
C VAL A 407 -5.05 17.94 19.83
N ALA A 408 -4.05 18.62 20.39
CA ALA A 408 -4.28 19.91 21.01
C ALA A 408 -4.73 20.94 19.96
N ILE A 409 -4.19 20.87 18.74
CA ILE A 409 -4.66 21.68 17.60
C ILE A 409 -6.13 21.39 17.28
N LEU A 410 -6.50 20.11 17.14
CA LEU A 410 -7.90 19.72 16.89
C LEU A 410 -8.84 20.22 17.99
N PHE A 411 -8.53 19.94 19.26
CA PHE A 411 -9.39 20.36 20.38
C PHE A 411 -9.43 21.88 20.55
N ASN A 412 -8.32 22.57 20.27
CA ASN A 412 -8.31 24.01 20.27
C ASN A 412 -9.16 24.59 19.13
N ASN A 413 -9.19 23.97 17.94
CA ASN A 413 -10.12 24.38 16.89
C ASN A 413 -11.60 24.21 17.31
N PHE A 414 -11.92 23.21 18.15
CA PHE A 414 -13.26 23.06 18.74
C PHE A 414 -13.55 24.12 19.81
N TYR A 415 -12.56 24.45 20.65
CA TYR A 415 -12.71 25.38 21.77
C TYR A 415 -12.64 26.86 21.34
N ASN A 416 -11.74 27.19 20.41
CA ASN A 416 -11.41 28.53 19.95
C ASN A 416 -11.34 28.56 18.43
N VAL A 417 -12.35 29.13 17.80
CA VAL A 417 -12.34 29.35 16.35
C VAL A 417 -11.21 30.33 15.97
N HIS A 418 -10.27 29.87 15.14
CA HIS A 418 -9.17 30.70 14.65
C HIS A 418 -9.69 31.83 13.75
N LYS A 419 -8.99 32.98 13.72
CA LYS A 419 -9.44 34.18 12.95
C LYS A 419 -9.67 33.88 11.46
N ASP A 420 -8.83 33.02 10.88
CA ASP A 420 -8.82 32.65 9.47
C ASP A 420 -9.75 31.47 9.14
N LYS A 421 -10.33 30.82 10.15
CA LYS A 421 -11.19 29.62 10.01
C LYS A 421 -12.56 29.80 10.65
N LYS A 422 -13.13 31.01 10.57
CA LYS A 422 -14.42 31.33 11.20
C LYS A 422 -15.57 30.43 10.74
N ASP A 423 -15.53 29.98 9.49
CA ASP A 423 -16.57 29.17 8.87
C ASP A 423 -16.19 27.68 8.76
N ALA A 424 -15.10 27.25 9.41
CA ALA A 424 -14.67 25.86 9.34
C ALA A 424 -15.67 24.93 10.04
N THR A 425 -16.17 23.95 9.31
CA THR A 425 -17.08 22.93 9.82
C THR A 425 -16.34 21.90 10.67
N LEU A 426 -17.08 21.05 11.39
CA LEU A 426 -16.48 19.89 12.09
C LEU A 426 -15.72 18.99 11.11
N LYS A 427 -16.29 18.78 9.91
CA LYS A 427 -15.67 17.99 8.85
C LYS A 427 -14.34 18.60 8.41
N ASP A 428 -14.27 19.91 8.18
CA ASP A 428 -13.03 20.59 7.78
C ASP A 428 -11.92 20.43 8.82
N ASN A 429 -12.26 20.55 10.11
CA ASN A 429 -11.30 20.37 11.21
C ASN A 429 -10.80 18.93 11.32
N LEU A 430 -11.67 17.94 11.11
CA LEU A 430 -11.29 16.52 11.13
C LEU A 430 -10.48 16.13 9.89
N GLU A 431 -10.77 16.69 8.70
CA GLU A 431 -10.00 16.47 7.47
C GLU A 431 -8.60 17.06 7.60
N GLU A 432 -8.47 18.24 8.19
CA GLU A 432 -7.18 18.81 8.56
C GLU A 432 -6.43 17.92 9.54
N PHE A 433 -7.07 17.51 10.64
CA PHE A 433 -6.43 16.66 11.64
C PHE A 433 -5.97 15.33 11.04
N LYS A 434 -6.80 14.70 10.21
CA LYS A 434 -6.42 13.52 9.42
C LYS A 434 -5.17 13.80 8.60
N THR A 435 -5.19 14.87 7.80
CA THR A 435 -4.08 15.22 6.90
C THR A 435 -2.78 15.44 7.67
N LEU A 436 -2.85 16.10 8.82
CA LEU A 436 -1.72 16.31 9.72
C LEU A 436 -1.20 14.98 10.29
N VAL A 437 -2.09 14.15 10.84
CA VAL A 437 -1.70 12.85 11.39
C VAL A 437 -1.06 12.00 10.30
N ASP A 438 -1.70 11.86 9.15
CA ASP A 438 -1.19 11.12 8.00
C ASP A 438 0.22 11.63 7.63
N TYR A 439 0.40 12.95 7.44
CA TYR A 439 1.71 13.50 7.11
C TYR A 439 2.81 13.11 8.09
N TYR A 440 2.55 13.14 9.40
CA TYR A 440 3.58 12.83 10.41
C TYR A 440 3.81 11.33 10.62
N ILE A 441 2.82 10.48 10.35
CA ILE A 441 2.96 9.02 10.48
C ILE A 441 3.44 8.33 9.20
N LEU A 442 3.35 9.00 8.05
CA LEU A 442 3.78 8.43 6.79
C LEU A 442 5.29 8.10 6.83
N PRO A 443 5.68 6.89 6.42
CA PRO A 443 7.07 6.51 6.30
C PRO A 443 7.76 7.18 5.10
N ASN A 444 9.09 7.15 5.11
CA ASN A 444 9.92 7.66 4.02
C ASN A 444 9.80 6.76 2.79
N CYS A 445 9.78 7.32 1.58
CA CYS A 445 9.56 6.53 0.36
C CYS A 445 10.67 5.49 0.06
N ASP A 446 11.84 5.61 0.68
CA ASP A 446 12.95 4.67 0.48
C ASP A 446 12.71 3.28 1.13
N GLU A 447 11.79 3.19 2.09
CA GLU A 447 11.67 2.03 2.99
C GLU A 447 10.71 0.94 2.49
N PHE A 448 9.83 1.21 1.51
CA PHE A 448 8.80 0.26 1.07
C PHE A 448 8.27 0.57 -0.34
N ARG A 449 7.44 -0.34 -0.88
CA ARG A 449 6.80 -0.16 -2.19
C ARG A 449 5.67 0.85 -2.09
N THR A 450 5.75 1.91 -2.89
CA THR A 450 4.84 3.04 -2.82
C THR A 450 3.96 3.12 -4.06
N ASN A 451 2.69 3.46 -3.86
CA ASN A 451 1.82 3.84 -4.96
C ASN A 451 2.17 5.26 -5.41
N VAL A 452 2.39 5.39 -6.71
CA VAL A 452 2.82 6.62 -7.34
C VAL A 452 1.79 7.04 -8.37
N SER A 453 1.42 8.31 -8.33
CA SER A 453 0.63 8.96 -9.37
C SER A 453 1.50 10.00 -10.09
N TYR A 454 1.12 10.36 -11.31
CA TYR A 454 1.90 11.27 -12.14
C TYR A 454 1.10 12.52 -12.49
N GLY A 455 1.75 13.68 -12.39
CA GLY A 455 1.22 14.94 -12.92
C GLY A 455 1.31 15.03 -14.44
N SER A 456 0.81 16.13 -14.99
CA SER A 456 0.89 16.45 -16.42
C SER A 456 2.33 16.65 -16.91
N CYS A 457 2.63 16.24 -18.14
CA CYS A 457 3.94 16.47 -18.76
C CYS A 457 4.24 17.96 -18.98
N GLN A 458 5.37 18.43 -18.46
CA GLN A 458 5.85 19.80 -18.66
C GLN A 458 6.55 19.93 -20.02
N ALA A 459 6.07 20.86 -20.84
CA ALA A 459 6.53 21.00 -22.23
C ALA A 459 7.99 21.49 -22.36
N SER A 460 8.52 22.22 -21.38
CA SER A 460 9.87 22.79 -21.41
C SER A 460 10.96 21.75 -21.12
N SER A 461 10.74 20.89 -20.13
CA SER A 461 11.71 19.91 -19.63
C SER A 461 11.46 18.49 -20.14
N LEU A 462 10.29 18.21 -20.74
CA LEU A 462 9.85 16.85 -21.08
C LEU A 462 9.84 15.92 -19.85
N THR A 463 9.50 16.47 -18.69
CA THR A 463 9.36 15.72 -17.43
C THR A 463 7.96 15.84 -16.84
N LYS A 464 7.54 14.83 -16.09
CA LYS A 464 6.30 14.79 -15.29
C LYS A 464 6.66 14.71 -13.81
N GLN A 465 5.88 15.40 -12.96
CA GLN A 465 6.05 15.34 -11.51
C GLN A 465 5.52 14.02 -10.97
N VAL A 466 6.26 13.44 -10.03
CA VAL A 466 5.91 12.23 -9.30
C VAL A 466 5.19 12.63 -8.02
N ILE A 467 3.97 12.14 -7.82
CA ILE A 467 3.15 12.40 -6.64
C ILE A 467 3.03 11.10 -5.85
N TYR A 468 3.60 11.10 -4.65
CA TYR A 468 3.58 9.97 -3.73
C TYR A 468 2.34 10.07 -2.82
N SER A 469 1.49 9.03 -2.81
CA SER A 469 0.26 9.03 -1.99
C SER A 469 0.45 8.43 -0.61
N ASP A 470 1.48 7.61 -0.46
CA ASP A 470 1.64 6.67 0.66
C ASP A 470 2.96 6.88 1.41
N CYS A 471 3.76 7.89 1.06
CA CYS A 471 5.07 8.13 1.68
C CYS A 471 5.51 9.60 1.57
N ILE A 472 6.49 9.97 2.38
CA ILE A 472 7.16 11.28 2.32
C ILE A 472 8.41 11.15 1.44
N PRO A 473 8.55 11.95 0.37
CA PRO A 473 9.73 11.91 -0.50
C PRO A 473 10.97 12.49 0.20
N ASN A 474 12.09 11.78 0.06
CA ASN A 474 13.40 12.11 0.61
C ASN A 474 14.24 12.87 -0.44
N GLU A 475 15.40 13.43 -0.05
CA GLU A 475 16.36 14.03 -1.00
C GLU A 475 16.81 13.06 -2.11
N ASN A 476 16.81 11.75 -1.83
CA ASN A 476 17.20 10.70 -2.78
C ASN A 476 16.05 10.25 -3.70
N THR A 477 14.82 10.71 -3.46
CA THR A 477 13.65 10.25 -4.22
C THR A 477 13.47 11.09 -5.48
N HIS A 478 13.21 10.40 -6.60
CA HIS A 478 12.94 11.09 -7.85
C HIS A 478 11.58 11.79 -7.78
N THR A 479 11.59 13.12 -7.76
CA THR A 479 10.37 13.94 -7.81
C THR A 479 9.91 14.20 -9.23
N THR A 480 10.73 13.86 -10.23
CA THR A 480 10.42 14.03 -11.65
C THR A 480 10.92 12.83 -12.47
N VAL A 481 10.16 12.47 -13.50
CA VAL A 481 10.52 11.42 -14.47
C VAL A 481 10.28 11.90 -15.90
N LEU A 482 10.91 11.29 -16.89
CA LEU A 482 10.74 11.65 -18.30
C LEU A 482 9.32 11.33 -18.80
N CYS A 483 8.81 12.17 -19.72
CA CYS A 483 7.52 11.94 -20.36
C CYS A 483 7.59 10.82 -21.39
N SER A 484 6.52 10.03 -21.48
CA SER A 484 6.33 8.98 -22.49
C SER A 484 6.00 9.52 -23.89
N TYR A 485 5.62 10.79 -23.99
CA TYR A 485 5.20 11.42 -25.23
C TYR A 485 5.69 12.87 -25.32
N ILE A 486 5.71 13.40 -26.54
CA ILE A 486 6.06 14.79 -26.80
C ILE A 486 4.78 15.63 -26.81
N PRO A 487 4.59 16.58 -25.87
CA PRO A 487 3.39 17.41 -25.83
C PRO A 487 3.37 18.41 -26.99
N TYR A 488 2.18 18.85 -27.39
CA TYR A 488 2.01 19.76 -28.54
C TYR A 488 2.67 21.13 -28.34
N ASN A 489 2.81 21.56 -27.10
CA ASN A 489 3.43 22.84 -26.74
C ASN A 489 4.97 22.78 -26.73
N ASN A 490 5.58 21.61 -26.92
CA ASN A 490 7.03 21.48 -26.99
C ASN A 490 7.57 22.07 -28.31
N ILE A 491 8.78 22.63 -28.28
CA ILE A 491 9.42 23.23 -29.45
C ILE A 491 9.59 22.25 -30.61
N ILE A 492 9.85 20.97 -30.33
CA ILE A 492 9.98 19.91 -31.34
C ILE A 492 8.64 19.70 -32.05
N SER A 493 7.53 19.68 -31.31
CA SER A 493 6.18 19.57 -31.87
C SER A 493 5.84 20.77 -32.74
N ILE A 494 6.14 21.99 -32.26
CA ILE A 494 5.89 23.23 -33.01
C ILE A 494 6.67 23.25 -34.32
N LEU A 495 7.97 22.92 -34.27
CA LEU A 495 8.82 22.82 -35.47
C LEU A 495 8.28 21.75 -36.44
N SER A 496 7.85 20.61 -35.93
CA SER A 496 7.25 19.54 -36.74
C SER A 496 5.97 20.02 -37.43
N PHE A 497 5.09 20.74 -36.74
CA PHE A 497 3.87 21.31 -37.34
C PHE A 497 4.16 22.35 -38.41
N ILE A 498 5.20 23.17 -38.24
CA ILE A 498 5.62 24.14 -39.26
C ILE A 498 6.07 23.42 -40.53
N VAL A 499 6.91 22.39 -40.40
CA VAL A 499 7.40 21.59 -41.53
C VAL A 499 6.24 20.87 -42.24
N ILE A 500 5.32 20.29 -41.49
CA ILE A 500 4.09 19.68 -42.02
C ILE A 500 3.28 20.71 -42.80
N GLY A 501 3.01 21.88 -42.23
CA GLY A 501 2.25 22.94 -42.87
C GLY A 501 2.88 23.40 -44.18
N PHE A 502 4.20 23.60 -44.18
CA PHE A 502 4.94 23.96 -45.39
C PHE A 502 4.88 22.85 -46.47
N SER A 503 5.00 21.58 -46.06
CA SER A 503 4.87 20.43 -46.96
C SER A 503 3.47 20.38 -47.59
N PHE A 504 2.42 20.58 -46.80
CA PHE A 504 1.04 20.60 -47.29
C PHE A 504 0.76 21.73 -48.27
N ILE A 505 1.18 22.96 -47.94
CA ILE A 505 1.02 24.12 -48.83
C ILE A 505 1.74 23.89 -50.15
N THR A 506 3.01 23.44 -50.09
CA THR A 506 3.78 23.12 -51.29
C THR A 506 3.08 22.05 -52.13
N GLY A 507 2.58 20.98 -51.49
CA GLY A 507 1.84 19.93 -52.18
C GLY A 507 0.56 20.42 -52.85
N LEU A 508 -0.22 21.29 -52.20
CA LEU A 508 -1.44 21.88 -52.76
C LEU A 508 -1.14 22.81 -53.94
N VAL A 509 -0.07 23.61 -53.86
CA VAL A 509 0.40 24.44 -54.97
C VAL A 509 0.81 23.55 -56.15
N CYS A 510 1.56 22.47 -55.91
CA CYS A 510 1.91 21.49 -56.94
C CYS A 510 0.67 20.87 -57.59
N LEU A 511 -0.32 20.44 -56.80
CA LEU A 511 -1.59 19.90 -57.31
C LEU A 511 -2.32 20.92 -58.20
N PHE A 512 -2.42 22.17 -57.73
CA PHE A 512 -3.07 23.25 -58.48
C PHE A 512 -2.36 23.51 -59.82
N LEU A 513 -1.02 23.61 -59.80
CA LEU A 513 -0.23 23.79 -61.02
C LEU A 513 -0.40 22.61 -61.98
N MET A 514 -0.44 21.38 -61.47
CA MET A 514 -0.67 20.19 -62.29
C MET A 514 -2.04 20.20 -62.96
N ILE A 515 -3.10 20.59 -62.24
CA ILE A 515 -4.46 20.71 -62.80
C ILE A 515 -4.51 21.82 -63.85
N LYS A 516 -3.96 23.00 -63.54
CA LYS A 516 -3.97 24.18 -64.43
C LYS A 516 -3.21 23.93 -65.73
N TYR A 517 -2.02 23.35 -65.66
CA TYR A 517 -1.14 23.13 -66.81
C TYR A 517 -1.27 21.72 -67.41
N ARG A 518 -2.40 21.05 -67.18
CA ARG A 518 -2.65 19.66 -67.63
C ARG A 518 -2.46 19.42 -69.12
N LYS A 519 -2.74 20.42 -69.96
CA LYS A 519 -2.61 20.31 -71.43
C LYS A 519 -1.21 20.64 -71.95
N SER A 520 -0.27 21.04 -71.09
CA SER A 520 1.09 21.36 -71.50
C SER A 520 1.85 20.09 -71.91
N LYS A 521 2.66 20.20 -72.98
CA LYS A 521 3.42 19.07 -73.55
C LYS A 521 4.39 18.45 -72.55
N ASN A 522 5.04 19.28 -71.72
CA ASN A 522 6.00 18.84 -70.70
C ASN A 522 5.33 18.01 -69.60
N LEU A 523 4.16 18.43 -69.10
CA LEU A 523 3.48 17.74 -68.02
C LEU A 523 2.78 16.45 -68.49
N SER A 524 2.30 16.43 -69.74
CA SER A 524 1.75 15.22 -70.36
C SER A 524 2.83 14.15 -70.59
N ALA A 525 4.04 14.56 -70.97
CA ALA A 525 5.18 13.65 -71.17
C ALA A 525 5.66 13.01 -69.85
N PHE A 526 5.55 13.72 -68.72
CA PHE A 526 6.00 13.26 -67.40
C PHE A 526 5.10 12.19 -66.75
N GLY A 527 3.88 11.97 -67.28
CA GLY A 527 2.92 11.03 -66.74
C GLY A 527 2.16 11.58 -65.53
N MET A 528 1.21 12.48 -65.78
CA MET A 528 0.38 13.17 -64.78
C MET A 528 -0.21 12.25 -63.70
N ASP A 529 -0.73 11.09 -64.10
CA ASP A 529 -1.41 10.17 -63.18
C ASP A 529 -0.48 9.67 -62.06
N PHE A 530 0.77 9.32 -62.39
CA PHE A 530 1.76 8.89 -61.39
C PHE A 530 2.13 10.01 -60.44
N SER A 531 2.26 11.23 -60.95
CA SER A 531 2.55 12.40 -60.12
C SER A 531 1.41 12.73 -59.16
N ILE A 532 0.14 12.56 -59.56
CA ILE A 532 -1.01 12.74 -58.67
C ILE A 532 -1.01 11.67 -57.56
N ILE A 533 -0.78 10.40 -57.91
CA ILE A 533 -0.71 9.31 -56.92
C ILE A 533 0.45 9.54 -55.95
N LEU A 534 1.63 9.89 -56.45
CA LEU A 534 2.80 10.17 -55.63
C LEU A 534 2.53 11.33 -54.66
N LEU A 535 1.89 12.40 -55.13
CA LEU A 535 1.50 13.52 -54.29
C LEU A 535 0.53 13.08 -53.18
N PHE A 536 -0.48 12.27 -53.52
CA PHE A 536 -1.42 11.74 -52.53
C PHE A 536 -0.71 10.85 -51.49
N ALA A 537 0.22 10.01 -51.92
CA ALA A 537 1.04 9.18 -51.05
C ALA A 537 1.89 10.02 -50.08
N THR A 538 2.48 11.13 -50.57
CA THR A 538 3.21 12.07 -49.70
C THR A 538 2.30 12.73 -48.67
N PHE A 539 1.06 13.09 -49.02
CA PHE A 539 0.12 13.62 -48.02
C PHE A 539 -0.20 12.60 -46.93
N ILE A 540 -0.48 11.34 -47.29
CA ILE A 540 -0.71 10.26 -46.31
C ILE A 540 0.48 10.13 -45.36
N LEU A 541 1.69 10.10 -45.90
CA LEU A 541 2.90 9.97 -45.08
C LEU A 541 3.10 11.19 -44.17
N THR A 542 2.86 12.40 -44.65
CA THR A 542 2.94 13.63 -43.84
C THR A 542 1.89 13.63 -42.72
N VAL A 543 0.68 13.12 -42.97
CA VAL A 543 -0.35 12.97 -41.93
C VAL A 543 0.12 12.04 -40.80
N SER A 544 0.95 11.03 -41.10
CA SER A 544 1.42 10.08 -40.09
C SER A 544 2.12 10.76 -38.89
N ILE A 545 2.83 11.87 -39.13
CA ILE A 545 3.57 12.61 -38.11
C ILE A 545 2.63 13.19 -37.03
N PHE A 546 1.40 13.58 -37.40
CA PHE A 546 0.41 14.05 -36.41
C PHE A 546 0.12 12.99 -35.34
N PHE A 547 0.08 11.71 -35.73
CA PHE A 547 -0.20 10.64 -34.79
C PHE A 547 0.96 10.37 -33.85
N TRP A 548 2.21 10.71 -34.23
CA TRP A 548 3.39 10.61 -33.37
C TRP A 548 3.43 11.64 -32.23
N LEU A 549 2.69 12.74 -32.35
CA LEU A 549 2.69 13.84 -31.38
C LEU A 549 1.51 13.78 -30.40
N GLY A 550 1.74 14.24 -29.17
CA GLY A 550 0.75 14.32 -28.10
C GLY A 550 0.54 13.02 -27.33
N GLU A 551 -0.43 13.05 -26.42
CA GLU A 551 -0.73 11.95 -25.50
C GLU A 551 -1.05 10.65 -26.25
N ILE A 552 -0.55 9.54 -25.71
CA ILE A 552 -0.66 8.21 -26.29
C ILE A 552 -2.12 7.74 -26.16
N SER A 553 -2.68 7.28 -27.28
CA SER A 553 -3.96 6.59 -27.30
C SER A 553 -3.84 5.33 -28.15
N GLN A 554 -4.69 4.34 -27.90
CA GLN A 554 -4.67 3.08 -28.64
C GLN A 554 -4.91 3.31 -30.15
N GLU A 555 -5.80 4.24 -30.49
CA GLU A 555 -6.10 4.62 -31.87
C GLU A 555 -4.90 5.31 -32.51
N LYS A 556 -4.25 6.24 -31.80
CA LYS A 556 -3.03 6.89 -32.29
C LYS A 556 -1.91 5.89 -32.54
N CYS A 557 -1.69 4.92 -31.64
CA CYS A 557 -0.66 3.88 -31.85
C CYS A 557 -0.92 3.08 -33.14
N LEU A 558 -2.17 2.72 -33.42
CA LEU A 558 -2.54 1.99 -34.64
C LEU A 558 -2.38 2.86 -35.89
N LEU A 559 -2.93 4.08 -35.87
CA LEU A 559 -2.92 5.00 -37.01
C LEU A 559 -1.50 5.43 -37.41
N ARG A 560 -0.56 5.54 -36.45
CA ARG A 560 0.87 5.78 -36.72
C ARG A 560 1.40 4.83 -37.78
N ILE A 561 1.21 3.52 -37.57
CA ILE A 561 1.76 2.47 -38.44
C ILE A 561 0.97 2.30 -39.73
N TRP A 562 -0.35 2.45 -39.67
CA TRP A 562 -1.19 2.40 -40.87
C TRP A 562 -0.80 3.49 -41.87
N PHE A 563 -0.77 4.76 -41.45
CA PHE A 563 -0.46 5.87 -42.34
C PHE A 563 1.00 5.83 -42.81
N GLN A 564 1.95 5.49 -41.93
CA GLN A 564 3.36 5.41 -42.30
C GLN A 564 3.61 4.32 -43.34
N THR A 565 3.13 3.10 -43.13
CA THR A 565 3.39 1.97 -44.05
C THR A 565 2.63 2.11 -45.36
N LEU A 566 1.36 2.58 -45.34
CA LEU A 566 0.61 2.85 -46.58
C LEU A 566 1.21 4.00 -47.37
N GLY A 567 1.63 5.08 -46.70
CA GLY A 567 2.31 6.21 -47.34
C GLY A 567 3.59 5.77 -48.04
N LEU A 568 4.48 5.07 -47.33
CA LEU A 568 5.73 4.55 -47.89
C LEU A 568 5.51 3.56 -49.03
N THR A 569 4.59 2.61 -48.88
CA THR A 569 4.29 1.61 -49.93
C THR A 569 3.78 2.29 -51.21
N ASN A 570 2.94 3.31 -51.09
CA ASN A 570 2.44 4.04 -52.26
C ASN A 570 3.51 4.91 -52.92
N ILE A 571 4.41 5.54 -52.15
CA ILE A 571 5.54 6.30 -52.71
C ILE A 571 6.44 5.36 -53.51
N VAL A 572 6.96 4.31 -52.87
CA VAL A 572 7.89 3.36 -53.48
C VAL A 572 7.23 2.63 -54.65
N GLY A 573 6.00 2.15 -54.48
CA GLY A 573 5.25 1.46 -55.53
C GLY A 573 4.97 2.34 -56.75
N SER A 574 4.69 3.63 -56.55
CA SER A 574 4.45 4.57 -57.66
C SER A 574 5.73 4.83 -58.47
N ILE A 575 6.87 5.00 -57.78
CA ILE A 575 8.18 5.18 -58.42
C ILE A 575 8.54 3.90 -59.18
N LEU A 576 8.45 2.74 -58.52
CA LEU A 576 8.75 1.44 -59.11
C LEU A 576 7.99 1.19 -60.41
N LEU A 577 6.68 1.39 -60.40
CA LEU A 577 5.85 1.12 -61.57
C LEU A 577 6.08 2.12 -62.70
N LYS A 578 6.43 3.36 -62.35
CA LYS A 578 6.84 4.36 -63.34
C LYS A 578 8.14 3.94 -64.03
N GLU A 579 9.13 3.48 -63.27
CA GLU A 579 10.39 3.00 -63.79
C GLU A 579 10.24 1.71 -64.60
N GLU A 580 9.41 0.77 -64.15
CA GLU A 580 9.12 -0.46 -64.90
C GLU A 580 8.52 -0.13 -66.28
N ARG A 581 7.61 0.84 -66.33
CA ARG A 581 7.03 1.33 -67.59
C ARG A 581 8.10 1.94 -68.49
N ILE A 582 8.95 2.82 -67.96
CA ILE A 582 10.05 3.43 -68.72
C ILE A 582 10.99 2.35 -69.26
N SER A 583 11.40 1.39 -68.40
CA SER A 583 12.25 0.26 -68.77
C SER A 583 11.65 -0.56 -69.92
N SER A 584 10.34 -0.84 -69.88
CA SER A 584 9.65 -1.60 -70.92
C SER A 584 9.63 -0.90 -72.29
N ILE A 585 9.55 0.44 -72.30
CA ILE A 585 9.49 1.24 -73.53
C ILE A 585 10.86 1.31 -74.21
N PHE A 586 11.94 1.51 -73.43
CA PHE A 586 13.26 1.80 -73.99
C PHE A 586 14.18 0.57 -74.18
N ILE A 587 13.98 -0.50 -73.40
CA ILE A 587 14.89 -1.67 -73.41
C ILE A 587 14.27 -2.87 -74.14
N GLY A 588 12.96 -2.86 -74.41
CA GLY A 588 12.27 -3.92 -75.16
C GLY A 588 12.72 -3.97 -76.63
N ARG A 589 13.40 -5.05 -77.04
CA ARG A 589 13.67 -5.36 -78.46
C ARG A 589 12.34 -5.41 -79.24
N ASP A 590 12.38 -5.10 -80.54
CA ASP A 590 11.26 -4.81 -81.46
C ASP A 590 9.99 -5.70 -81.42
N VAL A 591 10.00 -6.82 -80.70
CA VAL A 591 8.84 -7.69 -80.44
C VAL A 591 7.94 -7.18 -79.29
N GLN A 592 8.45 -6.34 -78.37
CA GLN A 592 7.68 -5.80 -77.22
C GLN A 592 7.02 -4.44 -77.45
N LYS A 593 7.24 -3.75 -78.58
CA LYS A 593 6.53 -2.50 -78.90
C LYS A 593 5.00 -2.68 -79.00
N ILE A 594 4.53 -3.92 -79.21
CA ILE A 594 3.11 -4.31 -79.22
C ILE A 594 2.55 -4.52 -77.79
N PHE A 595 3.42 -4.72 -76.78
CA PHE A 595 3.08 -5.03 -75.38
C PHE A 595 3.53 -3.93 -74.41
N THR A 596 3.38 -2.66 -74.77
CA THR A 596 3.49 -1.61 -73.75
C THR A 596 2.39 -1.82 -72.70
N PRO A 597 2.71 -1.97 -71.40
CA PRO A 597 1.71 -2.23 -70.38
C PRO A 597 0.71 -1.07 -70.37
N LYS A 598 -0.58 -1.41 -70.47
CA LYS A 598 -1.64 -0.39 -70.46
C LYS A 598 -1.65 0.24 -69.07
N MET A 599 -2.02 1.53 -68.99
CA MET A 599 -2.16 2.23 -67.69
C MET A 599 -3.04 1.46 -66.70
N LYS A 600 -4.08 0.78 -67.21
CA LYS A 600 -4.95 -0.11 -66.43
C LYS A 600 -4.19 -1.22 -65.71
N ASP A 601 -3.22 -1.85 -66.37
CA ASP A 601 -2.44 -2.95 -65.81
C ASP A 601 -1.51 -2.46 -64.70
N ILE A 602 -1.02 -1.22 -64.82
CA ILE A 602 -0.18 -0.57 -63.81
C ILE A 602 -1.00 -0.23 -62.56
N TYR A 603 -2.22 0.31 -62.72
CA TYR A 603 -3.12 0.56 -61.58
C TYR A 603 -3.50 -0.74 -60.87
N ILE A 604 -3.70 -1.83 -61.61
CA ILE A 604 -3.97 -3.15 -61.03
C ILE A 604 -2.78 -3.61 -60.18
N LYS A 605 -1.55 -3.50 -60.71
CA LYS A 605 -0.32 -3.83 -59.94
C LYS A 605 -0.20 -3.00 -58.66
N LEU A 606 -0.39 -1.67 -58.74
CA LEU A 606 -0.36 -0.81 -57.55
C LEU A 606 -1.44 -1.18 -56.54
N GLY A 607 -2.64 -1.52 -57.02
CA GLY A 607 -3.74 -2.00 -56.18
C GLY A 607 -3.40 -3.31 -55.47
N ILE A 608 -2.74 -4.26 -56.16
CA ILE A 608 -2.28 -5.53 -55.56
C ILE A 608 -1.24 -5.27 -54.47
N LEU A 609 -0.24 -4.40 -54.71
CA LEU A 609 0.78 -4.05 -53.72
C LEU A 609 0.15 -3.45 -52.46
N ASN A 610 -0.82 -2.55 -52.62
CA ASN A 610 -1.57 -1.98 -51.51
C ASN A 610 -2.44 -3.02 -50.80
N LEU A 611 -3.08 -3.93 -51.53
CA LEU A 611 -3.92 -4.97 -50.95
C LEU A 611 -3.11 -5.93 -50.08
N ILE A 612 -1.90 -6.30 -50.52
CA ILE A 612 -0.95 -7.09 -49.72
C ILE A 612 -0.62 -6.34 -48.43
N GLN A 613 -0.27 -5.06 -48.52
CA GLN A 613 0.09 -4.25 -47.34
C GLN A 613 -1.09 -4.06 -46.37
N ILE A 614 -2.29 -3.79 -46.89
CA ILE A 614 -3.52 -3.68 -46.08
C ILE A 614 -3.85 -5.02 -45.41
N GLY A 615 -3.67 -6.14 -46.11
CA GLY A 615 -3.84 -7.47 -45.53
C GLY A 615 -2.90 -7.73 -44.35
N LEU A 616 -1.62 -7.36 -44.48
CA LEU A 616 -0.65 -7.45 -43.37
C LEU A 616 -1.01 -6.53 -42.20
N LEU A 617 -1.45 -5.30 -42.48
CA LEU A 617 -1.88 -4.33 -41.46
C LEU A 617 -3.11 -4.82 -40.70
N LEU A 618 -4.13 -5.32 -41.40
CA LEU A 618 -5.32 -5.89 -40.79
C LEU A 618 -4.96 -7.08 -39.91
N PHE A 619 -4.14 -8.01 -40.43
CA PHE A 619 -3.69 -9.18 -39.68
C PHE A 619 -2.93 -8.76 -38.40
N TRP A 620 -2.06 -7.76 -38.50
CA TRP A 620 -1.36 -7.19 -37.35
C TRP A 620 -2.31 -6.54 -36.34
N SER A 621 -3.26 -5.71 -36.80
CA SER A 621 -4.23 -5.04 -35.93
C SER A 621 -5.18 -6.01 -35.22
N PHE A 622 -5.53 -7.15 -35.85
CA PHE A 622 -6.32 -8.19 -35.19
C PHE A 622 -5.50 -9.00 -34.18
N TYR A 623 -4.24 -9.30 -34.48
CA TYR A 623 -3.37 -10.11 -33.61
C TYR A 623 -2.96 -9.36 -32.33
N LYS A 624 -2.81 -8.03 -32.38
CA LYS A 624 -2.32 -7.21 -31.25
C LYS A 624 -3.41 -6.25 -30.74
N ARG A 625 -4.59 -6.78 -30.41
CA ARG A 625 -5.75 -6.00 -29.93
C ARG A 625 -5.46 -5.29 -28.60
N ASP A 626 -4.66 -5.91 -27.74
CA ASP A 626 -4.17 -5.32 -26.49
C ASP A 626 -2.72 -4.90 -26.69
N ILE A 627 -2.51 -3.65 -27.12
CA ILE A 627 -1.18 -3.02 -27.04
C ILE A 627 -0.89 -2.86 -25.55
N LYS A 628 -0.28 -3.89 -24.95
CA LYS A 628 -0.04 -3.95 -23.51
C LYS A 628 0.88 -2.81 -23.08
N TYR A 629 0.42 -2.09 -22.07
CA TYR A 629 1.21 -1.24 -21.18
C TYR A 629 2.37 -2.07 -20.65
N MET A 630 3.58 -1.84 -21.15
CA MET A 630 4.76 -2.50 -20.62
C MET A 630 5.50 -1.50 -19.76
N SER A 631 5.21 -1.55 -18.44
CA SER A 631 6.08 -0.94 -17.44
C SER A 631 7.44 -1.62 -17.55
N GLU A 632 8.42 -0.92 -18.09
CA GLU A 632 9.79 -1.32 -17.88
C GLU A 632 10.12 -1.00 -16.41
N LYS A 633 10.35 -2.06 -15.63
CA LYS A 633 10.84 -1.94 -14.26
C LYS A 633 12.27 -1.41 -14.34
N GLU A 634 12.45 -0.11 -14.25
CA GLU A 634 13.77 0.43 -13.97
C GLU A 634 14.12 0.00 -12.54
N TYR A 635 14.94 -1.05 -12.41
CA TYR A 635 15.44 -1.54 -11.11
C TYR A 635 16.43 -0.51 -10.55
N ASN A 636 15.89 0.60 -10.06
CA ASN A 636 16.59 1.54 -9.20
C ASN A 636 15.75 1.68 -7.92
N ASN A 637 16.25 1.04 -6.85
CA ASN A 637 15.83 1.19 -5.46
C ASN A 637 14.32 1.37 -5.19
N ASN A 638 13.55 0.30 -5.35
CA ASN A 638 12.17 0.12 -4.85
C ASN A 638 11.02 0.85 -5.58
N ILE A 639 11.28 1.61 -6.65
CA ILE A 639 10.21 2.30 -7.40
C ILE A 639 9.91 1.57 -8.71
N ASP A 640 8.73 0.93 -8.79
CA ASP A 640 8.22 0.39 -10.05
C ASP A 640 7.64 1.55 -10.87
N ILE A 641 8.41 2.11 -11.81
CA ILE A 641 7.95 3.20 -12.70
C ILE A 641 7.29 2.60 -13.95
N PRO A 642 5.96 2.66 -14.11
CA PRO A 642 5.33 2.37 -15.40
C PRO A 642 5.66 3.48 -16.42
N ILE A 643 6.59 3.20 -17.31
CA ILE A 643 6.78 3.97 -18.55
C ILE A 643 5.81 3.42 -19.59
N GLU A 644 4.86 4.24 -20.02
CA GLU A 644 3.91 3.86 -21.06
C GLU A 644 4.51 4.14 -22.44
N TYR A 645 4.60 3.13 -23.31
CA TYR A 645 4.95 3.34 -24.71
C TYR A 645 4.13 2.43 -25.62
N CYS A 646 3.91 2.86 -26.86
CA CYS A 646 3.35 1.97 -27.87
C CYS A 646 4.39 0.90 -28.22
N ASP A 647 4.23 -0.33 -27.73
CA ASP A 647 5.09 -1.44 -28.13
C ASP A 647 4.79 -1.85 -29.58
N ILE A 648 5.34 -1.12 -30.53
CA ILE A 648 5.06 -1.30 -31.94
C ILE A 648 6.04 -2.30 -32.57
N PHE A 649 7.33 -2.17 -32.25
CA PHE A 649 8.41 -2.86 -32.96
C PHE A 649 8.72 -4.26 -32.44
N SER A 650 8.17 -4.70 -31.29
CA SER A 650 8.35 -6.08 -30.83
C SER A 650 7.67 -7.12 -31.74
N SER A 651 6.70 -6.68 -32.55
CA SER A 651 5.96 -7.59 -33.41
C SER A 651 6.77 -7.96 -34.65
N ARG A 652 7.04 -9.25 -34.79
CA ARG A 652 7.64 -9.82 -36.02
C ARG A 652 6.86 -9.44 -37.28
N LEU A 653 5.55 -9.19 -37.17
CA LEU A 653 4.71 -8.76 -38.31
C LEU A 653 5.05 -7.35 -38.78
N VAL A 654 5.38 -6.43 -37.88
CA VAL A 654 5.82 -5.07 -38.25
C VAL A 654 7.15 -5.15 -38.99
N ALA A 655 8.08 -5.99 -38.53
CA ALA A 655 9.32 -6.24 -39.26
C ALA A 655 9.07 -6.80 -40.67
N VAL A 656 8.12 -7.72 -40.84
CA VAL A 656 7.74 -8.25 -42.18
C VAL A 656 7.16 -7.15 -43.08
N MET A 657 6.33 -6.25 -42.54
CA MET A 657 5.78 -5.11 -43.30
C MET A 657 6.88 -4.17 -43.81
N PHE A 658 7.84 -3.81 -42.95
CA PHE A 658 8.96 -2.97 -43.37
C PHE A 658 9.93 -3.72 -44.30
N LEU A 659 10.14 -5.02 -44.10
CA LEU A 659 10.93 -5.86 -45.01
C LEU A 659 10.31 -5.90 -46.42
N PHE A 660 8.99 -5.97 -46.52
CA PHE A 660 8.29 -5.90 -47.81
C PHE A 660 8.55 -4.58 -48.53
N ILE A 661 8.45 -3.44 -47.83
CA ILE A 661 8.78 -2.12 -48.37
C ILE A 661 10.26 -2.05 -48.79
N PHE A 662 11.16 -2.56 -47.96
CA PHE A 662 12.60 -2.59 -48.24
C PHE A 662 12.94 -3.41 -49.49
N CYS A 663 12.34 -4.59 -49.65
CA CYS A 663 12.47 -5.40 -50.87
C CYS A 663 11.97 -4.64 -52.11
N MET A 664 10.90 -3.85 -51.98
CA MET A 664 10.43 -3.00 -53.07
C MET A 664 11.44 -1.90 -53.41
N ILE A 665 12.04 -1.23 -52.42
CA ILE A 665 13.07 -0.20 -52.65
C ILE A 665 14.28 -0.79 -53.37
N ILE A 666 14.76 -1.97 -52.96
CA ILE A 666 15.85 -2.67 -53.66
C ILE A 666 15.46 -2.95 -55.11
N TYR A 667 14.24 -3.44 -55.34
CA TYR A 667 13.78 -3.74 -56.68
C TYR A 667 13.67 -2.48 -57.56
N THR A 668 13.18 -1.37 -57.01
CA THR A 668 13.18 -0.06 -57.67
C THR A 668 14.60 0.33 -58.07
N LEU A 669 15.55 0.30 -57.13
CA LEU A 669 16.95 0.63 -57.39
C LEU A 669 17.56 -0.22 -58.51
N LEU A 670 17.27 -1.53 -58.56
CA LEU A 670 17.74 -2.43 -59.61
C LEU A 670 17.19 -2.03 -60.99
N ILE A 671 15.93 -1.63 -61.08
CA ILE A 671 15.34 -1.12 -62.33
C ILE A 671 15.99 0.22 -62.70
N SER A 672 16.09 1.14 -61.75
CA SER A 672 16.75 2.44 -61.89
C SER A 672 18.17 2.31 -62.46
N ILE A 673 18.99 1.38 -61.96
CA ILE A 673 20.33 1.08 -62.48
C ILE A 673 20.27 0.59 -63.94
N LYS A 674 19.28 -0.23 -64.28
CA LYS A 674 19.10 -0.77 -65.64
C LYS A 674 18.72 0.31 -66.65
N ILE A 675 17.93 1.32 -66.25
CA ILE A 675 17.48 2.41 -67.12
C ILE A 675 18.43 3.61 -67.18
N ARG A 676 19.51 3.64 -66.39
CA ARG A 676 20.44 4.77 -66.28
C ARG A 676 21.09 5.25 -67.60
N ASN A 677 21.18 4.38 -68.60
CA ASN A 677 21.85 4.65 -69.87
C ASN A 677 20.90 5.21 -70.96
N ILE A 678 19.66 5.56 -70.63
CA ILE A 678 18.71 6.20 -71.56
C ILE A 678 19.22 7.59 -71.97
N PRO A 679 19.04 8.02 -73.24
CA PRO A 679 19.54 9.30 -73.76
C PRO A 679 19.08 10.52 -72.95
N LYS A 680 19.97 11.52 -72.87
CA LYS A 680 19.85 12.75 -72.04
C LYS A 680 18.61 13.61 -72.29
N GLU A 681 17.87 13.36 -73.36
CA GLU A 681 16.57 13.99 -73.64
C GLU A 681 15.51 13.65 -72.55
N PHE A 682 15.78 12.62 -71.73
CA PHE A 682 14.96 12.20 -70.58
C PHE A 682 15.76 12.23 -69.25
N ASN A 683 16.27 13.40 -68.85
CA ASN A 683 17.04 13.61 -67.60
C ASN A 683 16.32 13.17 -66.30
N GLU A 684 15.02 12.88 -66.34
CA GLU A 684 14.24 12.41 -65.22
C GLU A 684 14.80 11.14 -64.57
N VAL A 685 15.35 10.22 -65.36
CA VAL A 685 15.84 8.92 -64.89
C VAL A 685 17.00 9.05 -63.89
N ILE A 686 17.85 10.07 -64.06
CA ILE A 686 18.97 10.34 -63.14
C ILE A 686 18.46 10.87 -61.80
N HIS A 687 17.40 11.68 -61.81
CA HIS A 687 16.79 12.19 -60.59
C HIS A 687 16.08 11.09 -59.80
N LEU A 688 15.42 10.15 -60.48
CA LEU A 688 14.78 8.99 -59.84
C LEU A 688 15.83 8.09 -59.17
N LEU A 689 16.93 7.76 -59.86
CA LEU A 689 18.04 7.00 -59.27
C LEU A 689 18.60 7.65 -57.99
N PHE A 690 18.72 8.98 -57.97
CA PHE A 690 19.19 9.72 -56.79
C PHE A 690 18.17 9.67 -55.64
N ILE A 691 16.87 9.76 -55.95
CA ILE A 691 15.78 9.63 -54.98
C ILE A 691 15.79 8.22 -54.37
N ASP A 692 15.92 7.17 -55.18
CA ASP A 692 15.97 5.78 -54.69
C ASP A 692 17.17 5.54 -53.78
N TYR A 693 18.33 6.12 -54.12
CA TYR A 693 19.52 6.03 -53.29
C TYR A 693 19.32 6.69 -51.92
N ILE A 694 18.66 7.86 -51.88
CA ILE A 694 18.30 8.52 -50.61
C ILE A 694 17.32 7.66 -49.80
N TYR A 695 16.28 7.11 -50.43
CA TYR A 695 15.31 6.25 -49.75
C TYR A 695 15.89 4.92 -49.26
N MET A 696 16.97 4.43 -49.87
CA MET A 696 17.67 3.23 -49.38
C MET A 696 18.52 3.55 -48.15
N TYR A 697 19.05 4.77 -48.04
CA TYR A 697 19.90 5.19 -46.93
C TYR A 697 19.09 5.52 -45.66
N ILE A 698 17.92 6.14 -45.82
CA ILE A 698 16.96 6.44 -44.76
C ILE A 698 16.21 5.17 -44.36
#